data_AF-A0AAV9SRK6-F1
#
_entry.id   AF-A0AAV9SRK6-F1
#
_cell.length_a   1.000
_cell.length_b   1.000
_cell.length_c   1.000
_cell.angle_alpha   90.00
_cell.angle_beta   90.00
_cell.angle_gamma   90.00
#
_symmetry.space_group_name_H-M   'P 1'
#
loop_
_entity.id
_entity.type
_entity.pdbx_description
1 polymer ?
#
loop_
_entity_poly.entity_id
_entity_poly.type
_entity_poly.pdbx_seq_one_letter_code
_entity_poly.pdbx_strand_id
1 'polypeptide(L)'
;MMTCTEQSLYYRQWTVPRFHHMDSSNRTEGRTDNFHPRRLLLSGPPQVGKTGAYLHFLGLLSRMLIRLMEVDIYDEEDIHCSAQVDGSQYHPPNAIWPNTDVIKTMPFDYTIHDPKYDDISIVYCPGFRADGHCMRQEDVYLRRRTARIKLSKYAAYNTYHHCEQCHQYLGFNPRYQMCESTLHAFTFTHLLLGEEIQLYFIIPKSKEHYFSFSQPGGQLESMRLPLTSDWSPDCIKSPIFMPTTGRHEHGLFNLYHAMDGASHLHILVVKEYEMAVYKKYWPNHIMLVLPTVFNGAGIGAAHFLIKELSYHNVELERSRRLEGGSPAGDVWPFIILADDSCVMWNAVDNDKLSCPAERAVSLKQVLQHMEACPDLAQYGLCGIRKWNSRGLTGIKRWEPFSRGHVHDFLLLNVDRSQNIQYDQNRFTCHDVDFTLRLHSAGLLVCKFNNFSVMKKQIAIGGYRTFIIKTKMTDVSTSVGPSQYICAPDSKHLFLASPAQLLLEKYLQHTSQKLFPLSTKNYTHPVLSVDCYLNLGPEVTVCFVSSRPHCVNINTAGLLFSGLLLCFPDTFVTSGFLKKFTFLKGATLCVISADRSSLRQTVGRLELEEQWRFRLSDEFQTANAKEDRPLFFLTGKHI
;
A
#
# COMPACT_ATOMS: atom_id res chain seq x y z
N MET A 1 38.76 39.58 13.75
CA MET A 1 38.29 39.28 12.38
C MET A 1 36.83 39.64 12.32
N MET A 2 36.41 40.48 11.37
CA MET A 2 34.99 40.68 11.10
C MET A 2 34.37 39.36 10.63
N THR A 3 33.16 39.06 11.08
CA THR A 3 32.35 37.94 10.57
C THR A 3 32.00 38.17 9.11
N CYS A 4 31.68 37.10 8.36
CA CYS A 4 31.26 37.20 6.96
C CYS A 4 30.06 38.16 6.77
N THR A 5 29.17 38.24 7.77
CA THR A 5 28.02 39.14 7.79
C THR A 5 28.45 40.60 7.92
N GLU A 6 29.37 40.92 8.83
CA GLU A 6 29.92 42.27 9.00
C GLU A 6 30.70 42.74 7.77
N GLN A 7 31.46 41.85 7.13
CA GLN A 7 32.16 42.16 5.87
C GLN A 7 31.17 42.41 4.72
N SER A 8 30.11 41.61 4.61
CA SER A 8 29.04 41.83 3.62
C SER A 8 28.34 43.17 3.83
N LEU A 9 27.99 43.51 5.08
CA LEU A 9 27.38 44.80 5.44
C LEU A 9 28.32 45.97 5.11
N TYR A 10 29.60 45.85 5.45
CA TYR A 10 30.66 46.82 5.13
C TYR A 10 30.69 47.10 3.62
N TYR A 11 30.89 46.08 2.78
CA TYR A 11 31.00 46.30 1.32
C TYR A 11 29.71 46.78 0.64
N ARG A 12 28.53 46.48 1.21
CA ARG A 12 27.24 46.99 0.75
C ARG A 12 27.06 48.50 0.96
N GLN A 13 27.89 49.15 1.79
CA GLN A 13 27.89 50.61 1.93
C GLN A 13 28.39 51.32 0.67
N TRP A 14 29.28 50.69 -0.11
CA TRP A 14 29.82 51.25 -1.37
C TRP A 14 29.15 50.71 -2.64
N THR A 15 28.18 49.82 -2.52
CA THR A 15 27.47 49.24 -3.67
C THR A 15 25.99 49.54 -3.59
N VAL A 16 25.52 50.43 -4.47
CA VAL A 16 24.11 50.80 -4.58
C VAL A 16 23.47 50.03 -5.75
N PRO A 17 22.33 49.34 -5.54
CA PRO A 17 21.61 48.72 -6.64
C PRO A 17 21.16 49.77 -7.66
N ARG A 18 21.42 49.50 -8.95
CA ARG A 18 20.97 50.36 -10.06
C ARG A 18 19.49 50.07 -10.38
N PHE A 19 18.81 50.97 -11.09
CA PHE A 19 17.38 50.84 -11.41
C PHE A 19 16.96 49.55 -12.15
N HIS A 20 17.88 48.89 -12.86
CA HIS A 20 17.63 47.59 -13.50
C HIS A 20 17.87 46.39 -12.58
N HIS A 21 18.38 46.61 -11.36
CA HIS A 21 18.50 45.57 -10.35
C HIS A 21 17.17 45.43 -9.61
N MET A 22 16.73 44.20 -9.40
CA MET A 22 15.41 43.83 -8.84
C MET A 22 15.15 44.31 -7.39
N ASP A 23 16.12 44.95 -6.71
CA ASP A 23 16.03 45.49 -5.35
C ASP A 23 16.21 47.01 -5.30
N SER A 24 16.21 47.70 -6.45
CA SER A 24 16.26 49.16 -6.49
C SER A 24 15.11 49.81 -5.71
N SER A 25 13.99 49.10 -5.57
CA SER A 25 12.78 49.52 -4.85
C SER A 25 12.76 49.21 -3.35
N ASN A 26 13.70 48.41 -2.81
CA ASN A 26 13.67 48.02 -1.38
C ASN A 26 14.03 49.16 -0.41
N ARG A 27 14.26 50.38 -0.91
CA ARG A 27 14.59 51.56 -0.08
C ARG A 27 13.39 52.19 0.62
N THR A 28 12.16 51.86 0.26
CA THR A 28 10.96 52.57 0.74
C THR A 28 10.50 52.24 2.17
N GLU A 29 11.07 51.24 2.86
CA GLU A 29 10.51 50.75 4.15
C GLU A 29 11.41 50.83 5.40
N GLY A 30 12.45 51.68 5.40
CA GLY A 30 13.02 52.21 6.66
C GLY A 30 13.63 51.22 7.68
N ARG A 31 13.96 49.98 7.32
CA ARG A 31 14.72 49.03 8.18
C ARG A 31 16.16 48.88 7.69
N THR A 32 17.13 48.76 8.60
CA THR A 32 18.57 48.70 8.29
C THR A 32 19.07 47.36 7.72
N ASP A 33 18.22 46.34 7.63
CA ASP A 33 18.52 45.02 7.03
C ASP A 33 18.06 44.94 5.56
N ASN A 34 18.43 45.94 4.76
CA ASN A 34 17.98 46.12 3.37
C ASN A 34 18.77 45.29 2.34
N PHE A 35 18.96 43.99 2.57
CA PHE A 35 19.42 43.08 1.52
C PHE A 35 18.62 41.79 1.56
N HIS A 36 18.16 41.32 0.39
CA HIS A 36 17.48 40.03 0.33
C HIS A 36 18.46 38.93 0.79
N PRO A 37 18.10 38.07 1.77
CA PRO A 37 19.00 37.04 2.32
C PRO A 37 19.51 36.02 1.30
N ARG A 38 18.96 35.98 0.08
CA ARG A 38 19.36 35.10 -1.03
C ARG A 38 20.31 35.78 -2.03
N ARG A 39 20.80 36.99 -1.75
CA ARG A 39 21.75 37.74 -2.60
C ARG A 39 23.16 37.70 -2.03
N LEU A 40 24.08 37.14 -2.80
CA LEU A 40 25.49 37.02 -2.43
C LEU A 40 26.31 38.16 -3.04
N LEU A 41 27.16 38.79 -2.24
CA LEU A 41 28.12 39.79 -2.71
C LEU A 41 29.49 39.11 -2.85
N LEU A 42 30.02 39.07 -4.07
CA LEU A 42 31.36 38.57 -4.36
C LEU A 42 32.32 39.76 -4.42
N SER A 43 33.13 39.96 -3.38
CA SER A 43 34.17 41.00 -3.34
C SER A 43 35.58 40.40 -3.48
N GLY A 44 36.49 41.14 -4.10
CA GLY A 44 37.89 40.74 -4.24
C GLY A 44 38.72 41.70 -5.12
N PRO A 45 40.04 41.77 -4.94
CA PRO A 45 40.93 42.67 -5.70
C PRO A 45 40.83 42.50 -7.23
N PRO A 46 41.26 43.48 -8.04
CA PRO A 46 41.31 43.34 -9.50
C PRO A 46 42.06 42.06 -9.93
N GLN A 47 41.60 41.41 -11.02
CA GLN A 47 42.26 40.24 -11.65
C GLN A 47 42.41 38.95 -10.80
N VAL A 48 41.84 38.87 -9.60
CA VAL A 48 41.91 37.65 -8.73
C VAL A 48 40.94 36.51 -9.11
N GLY A 49 40.46 36.46 -10.36
CA GLY A 49 39.59 35.36 -10.80
C GLY A 49 38.14 35.38 -10.28
N LYS A 50 37.58 36.56 -9.95
CA LYS A 50 36.18 36.71 -9.48
C LYS A 50 35.15 36.04 -10.40
N THR A 51 35.32 36.16 -11.72
CA THR A 51 34.45 35.48 -12.71
C THR A 51 34.57 33.96 -12.60
N GLY A 52 35.78 33.43 -12.37
CA GLY A 52 36.00 32.01 -12.13
C GLY A 52 35.33 31.53 -10.84
N ALA A 53 35.42 32.30 -9.75
CA ALA A 53 34.74 32.01 -8.49
C ALA A 53 33.21 32.02 -8.65
N TYR A 54 32.67 32.98 -9.40
CA TYR A 54 31.24 33.05 -9.73
C TYR A 54 30.77 31.84 -10.54
N LEU A 55 31.48 31.48 -11.62
CA LEU A 55 31.14 30.31 -12.44
C LEU A 55 31.28 29.01 -11.65
N HIS A 56 32.28 28.91 -10.78
CA HIS A 56 32.43 27.76 -9.88
C HIS A 56 31.26 27.67 -8.89
N PHE A 57 30.86 28.79 -8.28
CA PHE A 57 29.70 28.87 -7.41
C PHE A 57 28.41 28.48 -8.14
N LEU A 58 28.18 29.00 -9.36
CA LEU A 58 27.05 28.58 -10.19
C LEU A 58 27.10 27.08 -10.51
N GLY A 59 28.28 26.53 -10.79
CA GLY A 59 28.48 25.11 -11.00
C GLY A 59 28.20 24.26 -9.76
N LEU A 60 28.48 24.77 -8.56
CA LEU A 60 28.11 24.13 -7.28
C LEU A 60 26.60 24.23 -7.05
N LEU A 61 26.01 25.42 -7.22
CA LEU A 61 24.58 25.65 -7.03
C LEU A 61 23.75 24.80 -8.00
N SER A 62 24.13 24.73 -9.27
CA SER A 62 23.49 23.87 -10.27
C SER A 62 23.52 22.39 -9.86
N ARG A 63 24.67 21.89 -9.41
CA ARG A 63 24.80 20.51 -8.90
C ARG A 63 23.96 20.26 -7.65
N MET A 64 23.91 21.23 -6.73
CA MET A 64 23.06 21.15 -5.55
C MET A 64 21.58 21.11 -5.94
N LEU A 65 21.12 22.01 -6.81
CA LEU A 65 19.73 22.04 -7.28
C LEU A 65 19.32 20.73 -7.97
N ILE A 66 20.20 20.15 -8.80
CA ILE A 66 19.94 18.85 -9.42
C ILE A 66 19.78 17.76 -8.34
N ARG A 67 20.67 17.71 -7.35
CA ARG A 67 20.56 16.75 -6.24
C ARG A 67 19.31 16.92 -5.38
N LEU A 68 18.81 18.15 -5.23
CA LEU A 68 17.54 18.40 -4.52
C LEU A 68 16.31 17.92 -5.31
N MET A 69 16.46 17.77 -6.63
CA MET A 69 15.45 17.17 -7.50
C MET A 69 15.61 15.66 -7.66
N GLU A 70 16.61 15.05 -7.02
CA GLU A 70 16.82 13.62 -7.05
C GLU A 70 16.18 12.95 -5.85
N VAL A 71 15.52 11.82 -6.09
CA VAL A 71 14.94 10.98 -5.05
C VAL A 71 15.47 9.56 -5.23
N ASP A 72 15.85 8.94 -4.12
CA ASP A 72 16.19 7.53 -4.09
C ASP A 72 14.89 6.73 -4.15
N ILE A 73 14.73 5.92 -5.20
CA ILE A 73 13.57 5.06 -5.42
C ILE A 73 13.98 3.59 -5.41
N TYR A 74 13.04 2.69 -5.17
CA TYR A 74 13.26 1.26 -5.35
C TYR A 74 13.37 0.92 -6.83
N ASP A 75 14.41 0.15 -7.16
CA ASP A 75 14.67 -0.42 -8.48
C ASP A 75 14.30 -1.90 -8.43
N GLU A 76 13.07 -2.21 -8.83
CA GLU A 76 12.50 -3.55 -8.71
C GLU A 76 12.98 -4.44 -9.86
N GLU A 77 12.80 -5.77 -9.76
CA GLU A 77 13.19 -6.67 -10.85
C GLU A 77 12.10 -6.81 -11.92
N ASP A 78 12.51 -7.09 -13.16
CA ASP A 78 11.61 -7.33 -14.28
C ASP A 78 10.90 -8.68 -14.15
N ILE A 79 9.62 -8.62 -13.79
CA ILE A 79 8.73 -9.76 -13.64
C ILE A 79 8.43 -10.45 -14.99
N HIS A 80 8.48 -9.69 -16.08
CA HIS A 80 8.13 -10.14 -17.44
C HIS A 80 9.27 -10.88 -18.16
N CYS A 81 10.28 -11.32 -17.43
CA CYS A 81 11.41 -12.09 -17.95
C CYS A 81 11.21 -13.61 -17.69
N SER A 82 10.02 -14.16 -17.94
CA SER A 82 9.82 -15.61 -17.85
C SER A 82 10.33 -16.30 -19.11
N ALA A 83 11.57 -16.78 -19.03
CA ALA A 83 12.07 -17.82 -19.92
C ALA A 83 11.46 -19.17 -19.51
N GLN A 84 10.27 -19.51 -20.05
CA GLN A 84 9.57 -20.82 -20.12
C GLN A 84 8.07 -20.60 -19.85
N VAL A 85 7.06 -21.14 -20.55
CA VAL A 85 6.88 -22.05 -21.71
C VAL A 85 5.50 -21.67 -22.31
N ASP A 86 5.30 -21.95 -23.60
CA ASP A 86 4.10 -21.68 -24.43
C ASP A 86 3.87 -20.24 -24.97
N GLY A 87 4.64 -19.92 -26.00
CA GLY A 87 4.06 -19.88 -27.34
C GLY A 87 3.27 -18.65 -27.79
N SER A 88 2.20 -18.25 -27.09
CA SER A 88 1.17 -17.35 -27.64
C SER A 88 1.21 -15.95 -27.03
N GLN A 89 1.32 -14.93 -27.89
CA GLN A 89 1.03 -13.55 -27.49
C GLN A 89 -0.49 -13.42 -27.29
N TYR A 90 -0.93 -13.05 -26.09
CA TYR A 90 -2.37 -12.97 -25.78
C TYR A 90 -3.01 -11.72 -26.38
N HIS A 91 -2.25 -10.63 -26.41
CA HIS A 91 -2.71 -9.33 -26.90
C HIS A 91 -1.88 -8.86 -28.09
N PRO A 92 -2.47 -8.11 -29.04
CA PRO A 92 -1.66 -7.44 -30.04
C PRO A 92 -0.65 -6.48 -29.36
N PRO A 93 0.55 -6.28 -29.93
CA PRO A 93 1.62 -5.46 -29.33
C PRO A 93 1.19 -4.05 -28.90
N ASN A 94 0.16 -3.51 -29.57
CA ASN A 94 -0.35 -2.15 -29.37
C ASN A 94 -1.75 -2.13 -28.74
N ALA A 95 -2.14 -3.18 -28.00
CA ALA A 95 -3.43 -3.19 -27.31
C ALA A 95 -3.49 -2.04 -26.30
N ILE A 96 -4.43 -1.12 -26.54
CA ILE A 96 -4.66 0.05 -25.68
C ILE A 96 -5.45 -0.36 -24.44
N TRP A 97 -6.37 -1.32 -24.58
CA TRP A 97 -7.28 -1.78 -23.52
C TRP A 97 -7.25 -3.30 -23.36
N PRO A 98 -7.45 -3.80 -22.13
CA PRO A 98 -7.58 -5.23 -21.88
C PRO A 98 -8.94 -5.73 -22.40
N ASN A 99 -8.92 -6.74 -23.28
CA ASN A 99 -10.13 -7.44 -23.69
C ASN A 99 -10.52 -8.46 -22.59
N THR A 100 -11.71 -8.32 -22.04
CA THR A 100 -12.18 -9.12 -20.91
C THR A 100 -12.21 -10.62 -21.19
N ASP A 101 -12.54 -11.04 -22.41
CA ASP A 101 -12.59 -12.46 -22.78
C ASP A 101 -11.18 -13.04 -22.89
N VAL A 102 -10.22 -12.26 -23.39
CA VAL A 102 -8.79 -12.66 -23.39
C VAL A 102 -8.28 -12.77 -21.96
N ILE A 103 -8.52 -11.76 -21.11
CA ILE A 103 -8.08 -11.77 -19.71
C ILE A 103 -8.65 -13.00 -18.98
N LYS A 104 -9.93 -13.35 -19.15
CA LYS A 104 -10.51 -14.55 -18.54
C LYS A 104 -9.73 -15.83 -18.85
N THR A 105 -9.18 -15.94 -20.06
CA THR A 105 -8.40 -17.12 -20.51
C THR A 105 -6.94 -17.12 -20.05
N MET A 106 -6.38 -15.96 -19.69
CA MET A 106 -4.99 -15.88 -19.23
C MET A 106 -4.80 -16.59 -17.88
N PRO A 107 -3.67 -17.29 -17.67
CA PRO A 107 -3.36 -17.87 -16.37
C PRO A 107 -3.12 -16.78 -15.32
N PHE A 108 -3.50 -17.04 -14.08
CA PHE A 108 -3.18 -16.17 -12.95
C PHE A 108 -1.77 -16.48 -12.46
N ASP A 109 -0.92 -15.46 -12.37
CA ASP A 109 0.41 -15.58 -11.79
C ASP A 109 0.33 -15.56 -10.26
N TYR A 110 0.57 -16.74 -9.67
CA TYR A 110 0.61 -16.92 -8.21
C TYR A 110 1.93 -16.47 -7.60
N THR A 111 2.99 -16.29 -8.38
CA THR A 111 4.31 -15.91 -7.87
C THR A 111 4.28 -14.47 -7.36
N ILE A 112 4.83 -14.27 -6.16
CA ILE A 112 4.91 -12.95 -5.52
C ILE A 112 6.28 -12.38 -5.84
N HIS A 113 6.31 -11.46 -6.79
CA HIS A 113 7.56 -10.89 -7.30
C HIS A 113 7.99 -9.61 -6.60
N ASP A 114 7.18 -9.11 -5.68
CA ASP A 114 7.49 -7.88 -4.97
C ASP A 114 8.62 -8.13 -3.95
N PRO A 115 9.81 -7.50 -4.09
CA PRO A 115 10.91 -7.65 -3.12
C PRO A 115 10.54 -7.16 -1.72
N LYS A 116 9.46 -6.37 -1.66
CA LYS A 116 8.34 -6.55 -0.71
C LYS A 116 8.47 -7.62 0.37
N TYR A 117 8.54 -8.82 -0.17
CA TYR A 117 8.02 -10.05 0.37
C TYR A 117 9.03 -11.18 0.18
N ASP A 118 10.32 -10.88 0.04
CA ASP A 118 11.39 -11.88 -0.09
C ASP A 118 11.45 -12.84 1.13
N ASP A 119 10.93 -12.41 2.28
CA ASP A 119 10.89 -13.16 3.54
C ASP A 119 9.52 -13.82 3.80
N ILE A 120 8.68 -13.98 2.77
CA ILE A 120 7.36 -14.61 2.90
C ILE A 120 7.29 -15.98 2.23
N SER A 121 6.30 -16.77 2.63
CA SER A 121 6.01 -18.06 2.01
C SER A 121 5.70 -17.97 0.52
N ILE A 122 6.22 -18.95 -0.22
CA ILE A 122 5.92 -19.09 -1.64
C ILE A 122 4.47 -19.59 -1.76
N VAL A 123 3.69 -19.00 -2.67
CA VAL A 123 2.37 -19.51 -3.01
C VAL A 123 2.53 -20.64 -4.04
N TYR A 124 1.94 -21.79 -3.75
CA TYR A 124 1.98 -22.96 -4.62
C TYR A 124 1.29 -22.68 -5.97
N CYS A 125 1.92 -23.15 -7.05
CA CYS A 125 1.49 -23.04 -8.44
C CYS A 125 1.93 -24.30 -9.22
N PRO A 126 1.02 -25.00 -9.92
CA PRO A 126 1.38 -26.11 -10.79
C PRO A 126 2.41 -25.70 -11.85
N GLY A 127 3.46 -26.51 -12.02
CA GLY A 127 4.47 -26.29 -13.06
C GLY A 127 5.59 -25.31 -12.71
N PHE A 128 5.56 -24.70 -11.51
CA PHE A 128 6.67 -23.88 -11.03
C PHE A 128 7.93 -24.73 -10.83
N ARG A 129 9.02 -24.35 -11.51
CA ARG A 129 10.35 -24.89 -11.22
C ARG A 129 11.00 -23.98 -10.19
N ALA A 130 11.18 -24.48 -8.98
CA ALA A 130 11.98 -23.80 -7.97
C ALA A 130 13.45 -23.83 -8.41
N ASP A 131 13.82 -22.98 -9.37
CA ASP A 131 15.22 -22.76 -9.75
C ASP A 131 15.92 -22.12 -8.56
N GLY A 132 16.50 -22.95 -7.70
CA GLY A 132 17.79 -22.77 -7.02
C GLY A 132 18.14 -21.45 -6.32
N HIS A 133 17.25 -20.47 -6.19
CA HIS A 133 17.50 -19.24 -5.46
C HIS A 133 17.36 -19.47 -3.96
N CYS A 134 18.24 -20.31 -3.42
CA CYS A 134 18.54 -20.35 -1.99
C CYS A 134 19.28 -19.05 -1.65
N MET A 135 18.53 -17.95 -1.50
CA MET A 135 19.09 -16.68 -1.04
C MET A 135 19.67 -16.90 0.35
N ARG A 136 20.97 -16.62 0.51
CA ARG A 136 21.68 -16.74 1.78
C ARG A 136 21.05 -15.76 2.78
N GLN A 137 20.78 -16.25 3.97
CA GLN A 137 20.13 -15.55 5.08
C GLN A 137 20.86 -14.24 5.51
N GLU A 138 22.13 -14.08 5.11
CA GLU A 138 22.96 -12.90 5.39
C GLU A 138 22.70 -11.71 4.44
N ASP A 139 22.03 -11.90 3.31
CA ASP A 139 21.75 -10.82 2.33
C ASP A 139 20.38 -10.15 2.52
N VAL A 140 19.50 -10.70 3.37
CA VAL A 140 18.06 -10.36 3.44
C VAL A 140 17.77 -8.95 3.99
N TYR A 141 18.70 -8.35 4.74
CA TYR A 141 18.54 -6.99 5.26
C TYR A 141 19.27 -5.91 4.43
N LEU A 142 20.08 -6.31 3.44
CA LEU A 142 20.99 -5.42 2.72
C LEU A 142 20.75 -5.49 1.20
N ARG A 143 20.05 -4.44 0.71
CA ARG A 143 19.85 -4.03 -0.69
C ARG A 143 18.65 -4.62 -1.44
N ARG A 144 17.45 -4.14 -1.10
CA ARG A 144 16.58 -3.72 -2.22
C ARG A 144 17.37 -2.72 -3.05
N ARG A 145 17.52 -3.00 -4.34
CA ARG A 145 18.24 -2.10 -5.24
C ARG A 145 17.50 -0.77 -5.25
N THR A 146 18.27 0.30 -5.25
CA THR A 146 17.73 1.64 -5.33
C THR A 146 18.41 2.37 -6.47
N ALA A 147 17.61 3.14 -7.19
CA ALA A 147 18.08 4.01 -8.24
C ALA A 147 17.82 5.45 -7.80
N ARG A 148 18.80 6.32 -8.04
CA ARG A 148 18.62 7.75 -7.84
C ARG A 148 18.06 8.36 -9.12
N ILE A 149 16.84 8.90 -9.05
CA ILE A 149 16.14 9.44 -10.23
C ILE A 149 15.82 10.91 -10.02
N LYS A 150 16.02 11.69 -11.08
CA LYS A 150 15.56 13.07 -11.15
C LYS A 150 14.05 13.11 -11.32
N LEU A 151 13.38 13.85 -10.45
CA LEU A 151 11.94 14.05 -10.48
C LEU A 151 11.49 14.67 -11.81
N SER A 152 10.39 14.15 -12.34
CA SER A 152 9.76 14.71 -13.54
C SER A 152 9.08 16.05 -13.25
N LYS A 153 8.64 16.76 -14.30
CA LYS A 153 7.83 17.98 -14.15
C LYS A 153 6.49 17.75 -13.44
N TYR A 154 6.00 16.51 -13.44
CA TYR A 154 4.77 16.11 -12.76
C TYR A 154 5.01 15.84 -11.27
N ALA A 155 6.27 15.67 -10.89
CA ALA A 155 6.65 15.35 -9.54
C ALA A 155 7.26 16.57 -8.83
N ALA A 156 6.45 17.35 -8.12
CA ALA A 156 6.93 18.42 -7.26
C ALA A 156 7.38 17.86 -5.90
N TYR A 157 8.67 17.94 -5.57
CA TYR A 157 9.12 17.63 -4.22
C TYR A 157 8.72 18.77 -3.27
N ASN A 158 7.93 18.46 -2.25
CA ASN A 158 7.36 19.44 -1.32
C ASN A 158 8.40 20.33 -0.65
N THR A 159 9.63 19.85 -0.48
CA THR A 159 10.68 20.59 0.22
C THR A 159 11.26 21.74 -0.63
N TYR A 160 11.12 21.71 -1.96
CA TYR A 160 11.85 22.64 -2.85
C TYR A 160 11.00 23.25 -3.98
N HIS A 161 9.78 22.76 -4.22
CA HIS A 161 8.89 23.32 -5.23
C HIS A 161 7.91 24.33 -4.60
N HIS A 162 8.14 25.62 -4.87
CA HIS A 162 7.46 26.74 -4.22
C HIS A 162 6.56 27.54 -5.18
N CYS A 163 5.87 26.90 -6.12
CA CYS A 163 4.89 27.61 -6.95
C CYS A 163 3.63 27.97 -6.14
N GLU A 164 2.89 28.98 -6.59
CA GLU A 164 1.67 29.44 -5.90
C GLU A 164 0.61 28.34 -5.81
N GLN A 165 0.49 27.52 -6.85
CA GLN A 165 -0.49 26.44 -6.90
C GLN A 165 -0.18 25.34 -5.89
N CYS A 166 1.09 24.98 -5.69
CA CYS A 166 1.51 24.04 -4.65
C CYS A 166 1.23 24.58 -3.25
N HIS A 167 1.47 25.87 -3.00
CA HIS A 167 1.16 26.50 -1.72
C HIS A 167 -0.34 26.49 -1.43
N GLN A 168 -1.17 26.80 -2.43
CA GLN A 168 -2.63 26.71 -2.32
C GLN A 168 -3.09 25.27 -2.07
N TYR A 169 -2.52 24.30 -2.78
CA TYR A 169 -2.85 22.89 -2.61
C TYR A 169 -2.52 22.38 -1.20
N LEU A 170 -1.35 22.74 -0.66
CA LEU A 170 -0.92 22.34 0.69
C LEU A 170 -1.63 23.13 1.80
N GLY A 171 -2.08 24.35 1.52
CA GLY A 171 -2.69 25.26 2.50
C GLY A 171 -1.70 26.18 3.21
N PHE A 172 -0.46 26.29 2.74
CA PHE A 172 0.54 27.21 3.29
C PHE A 172 0.42 28.57 2.60
N ASN A 173 -0.42 29.46 3.15
CA ASN A 173 -0.52 30.84 2.67
C ASN A 173 0.59 31.70 3.31
N PRO A 174 1.36 32.50 2.54
CA PRO A 174 2.37 33.42 3.09
C PRO A 174 1.81 34.47 4.08
N ARG A 175 0.48 34.64 4.16
CA ARG A 175 -0.19 35.49 5.16
C ARG A 175 -0.49 34.82 6.51
N TYR A 176 -0.02 33.59 6.77
CA TYR A 176 -0.25 32.86 8.03
C TYR A 176 -1.72 32.63 8.40
N GLN A 177 -2.63 32.63 7.43
CA GLN A 177 -4.04 32.31 7.70
C GLN A 177 -4.20 30.78 7.77
N MET A 178 -4.57 30.27 8.95
CA MET A 178 -4.83 28.85 9.18
C MET A 178 -5.96 28.36 8.25
N CYS A 179 -5.78 27.19 7.65
CA CYS A 179 -6.85 26.56 6.87
C CYS A 179 -7.97 26.15 7.83
N GLU A 180 -9.16 26.73 7.67
CA GLU A 180 -10.32 26.37 8.47
C GLU A 180 -10.82 24.97 8.06
N SER A 181 -10.92 24.08 9.04
CA SER A 181 -11.35 22.68 8.87
C SER A 181 -12.39 22.32 9.91
N THR A 182 -13.41 21.58 9.53
CA THR A 182 -14.47 21.07 10.43
C THR A 182 -14.35 19.56 10.62
N LEU A 183 -14.73 19.08 11.81
CA LEU A 183 -14.78 17.66 12.14
C LEU A 183 -16.21 17.15 11.95
N HIS A 184 -16.38 16.09 11.16
CA HIS A 184 -17.67 15.45 10.91
C HIS A 184 -17.60 13.97 11.25
N ALA A 185 -18.59 13.46 11.97
CA ALA A 185 -18.74 12.03 12.20
C ALA A 185 -19.42 11.36 10.99
N PHE A 186 -18.97 10.17 10.63
CA PHE A 186 -19.60 9.29 9.66
C PHE A 186 -19.77 7.91 10.29
N THR A 187 -21.00 7.43 10.39
CA THR A 187 -21.31 6.16 11.04
C THR A 187 -21.95 5.21 10.04
N PHE A 188 -21.53 3.96 10.06
CA PHE A 188 -22.18 2.88 9.31
C PHE A 188 -22.19 1.60 10.13
N THR A 189 -23.19 0.75 9.88
CA THR A 189 -23.33 -0.54 10.55
C THR A 189 -22.72 -1.62 9.68
N HIS A 190 -21.76 -2.37 10.23
CA HIS A 190 -21.18 -3.50 9.51
C HIS A 190 -21.92 -4.79 9.87
N LEU A 191 -22.52 -5.43 8.85
CA LEU A 191 -23.39 -6.62 8.99
C LEU A 191 -22.74 -7.80 9.73
N LEU A 192 -21.42 -7.99 9.61
CA LEU A 192 -20.71 -9.13 10.21
C LEU A 192 -20.16 -8.84 11.62
N LEU A 193 -19.90 -7.56 11.94
CA LEU A 193 -19.42 -7.15 13.26
C LEU A 193 -20.58 -6.86 14.21
N GLY A 194 -21.76 -6.51 13.68
CA GLY A 194 -22.93 -6.16 14.48
C GLY A 194 -22.76 -4.86 15.29
N GLU A 195 -21.67 -4.13 15.05
CA GLU A 195 -21.31 -2.89 15.73
C GLU A 195 -21.41 -1.69 14.76
N GLU A 196 -21.82 -0.54 15.29
CA GLU A 196 -21.72 0.74 14.57
C GLU A 196 -20.26 1.21 14.56
N ILE A 197 -19.69 1.32 13.36
CA ILE A 197 -18.35 1.87 13.18
C ILE A 197 -18.50 3.37 12.96
N GLN A 198 -17.96 4.15 13.88
CA GLN A 198 -17.92 5.61 13.79
C GLN A 198 -16.53 6.08 13.34
N LEU A 199 -16.45 6.67 12.15
CA LEU A 199 -15.26 7.32 11.61
C LEU A 199 -15.39 8.85 11.73
N TYR A 200 -14.27 9.55 11.68
CA TYR A 200 -14.26 11.02 11.68
C TYR A 200 -13.57 11.57 10.45
N PHE A 201 -14.21 12.50 9.76
CA PHE A 201 -13.62 13.28 8.70
C PHE A 201 -13.22 14.67 9.20
N ILE A 202 -11.98 15.07 8.94
CA ILE A 202 -11.56 16.47 9.01
C ILE A 202 -11.59 17.01 7.59
N ILE A 203 -12.50 17.94 7.32
CA ILE A 203 -12.75 18.47 5.98
C ILE A 203 -12.35 19.95 5.98
N PRO A 204 -11.36 20.36 5.16
CA PRO A 204 -11.10 21.77 4.90
C PRO A 204 -12.29 22.43 4.19
N LYS A 205 -12.63 23.68 4.54
CA LYS A 205 -13.75 24.41 3.91
C LYS A 205 -13.66 24.46 2.38
N SER A 206 -12.45 24.54 1.85
CA SER A 206 -12.17 24.53 0.39
C SER A 206 -12.60 23.22 -0.30
N LYS A 207 -12.84 22.15 0.45
CA LYS A 207 -13.12 20.78 -0.02
C LYS A 207 -14.51 20.28 0.36
N GLU A 208 -15.34 21.06 1.04
CA GLU A 208 -16.71 20.66 1.44
C GLU A 208 -17.60 20.29 0.25
N HIS A 209 -17.34 20.84 -0.93
CA HIS A 209 -18.10 20.55 -2.15
C HIS A 209 -18.03 19.08 -2.61
N TYR A 210 -17.05 18.30 -2.13
CA TYR A 210 -16.95 16.86 -2.36
C TYR A 210 -17.89 16.04 -1.49
N PHE A 211 -18.59 16.66 -0.54
CA PHE A 211 -19.45 15.99 0.41
C PHE A 211 -20.85 16.58 0.37
N SER A 212 -21.79 15.78 0.86
CA SER A 212 -23.16 16.21 1.07
C SER A 212 -23.47 16.15 2.56
N PHE A 213 -24.14 17.20 3.03
CA PHE A 213 -24.51 17.40 4.42
C PHE A 213 -26.02 17.59 4.49
N SER A 214 -26.63 17.13 5.57
CA SER A 214 -28.09 17.23 5.77
C SER A 214 -28.59 18.68 5.77
N GLN A 215 -27.79 19.57 6.32
CA GLN A 215 -27.92 21.03 6.22
C GLN A 215 -26.50 21.63 6.09
N PRO A 216 -26.33 22.88 5.62
CA PRO A 216 -25.02 23.54 5.61
C PRO A 216 -24.38 23.53 7.00
N GLY A 217 -23.24 22.86 7.16
CA GLY A 217 -22.57 22.67 8.46
C GLY A 217 -23.17 21.56 9.35
N GLY A 218 -24.12 20.79 8.83
CA GLY A 218 -24.80 19.69 9.52
C GLY A 218 -24.01 18.37 9.52
N GLN A 219 -24.72 17.27 9.79
CA GLN A 219 -24.15 15.94 9.78
C GLN A 219 -23.73 15.54 8.36
N LEU A 220 -22.56 14.89 8.25
CA LEU A 220 -22.09 14.35 6.99
C LEU A 220 -22.96 13.15 6.59
N GLU A 221 -23.59 13.24 5.42
CA GLU A 221 -24.43 12.17 4.90
C GLU A 221 -23.66 11.23 3.99
N SER A 222 -22.87 11.78 3.07
CA SER A 222 -22.04 10.98 2.16
C SER A 222 -20.98 11.83 1.47
N MET A 223 -19.98 11.13 0.93
CA MET A 223 -19.04 11.64 -0.04
C MET A 223 -19.66 11.53 -1.44
N ARG A 224 -19.72 12.64 -2.17
CA ARG A 224 -20.35 12.71 -3.49
C ARG A 224 -19.56 11.88 -4.50
N LEU A 225 -20.26 11.03 -5.23
CA LEU A 225 -19.67 10.21 -6.29
C LEU A 225 -20.19 10.66 -7.67
N PRO A 226 -19.32 10.72 -8.68
CA PRO A 226 -19.73 11.01 -10.05
C PRO A 226 -20.51 9.84 -10.65
N LEU A 227 -21.15 10.08 -11.79
CA LEU A 227 -21.79 9.03 -12.56
C LEU A 227 -20.80 8.29 -13.47
N THR A 228 -21.16 7.07 -13.85
CA THR A 228 -20.43 6.25 -14.83
C THR A 228 -20.36 6.97 -16.18
N SER A 229 -21.42 7.68 -16.58
CA SER A 229 -21.51 8.47 -17.80
C SER A 229 -20.74 9.80 -17.74
N ASP A 230 -20.49 10.35 -16.55
CA ASP A 230 -19.85 11.65 -16.41
C ASP A 230 -18.43 11.58 -16.98
N TRP A 231 -18.08 12.36 -17.99
CA TRP A 231 -16.70 12.42 -18.46
C TRP A 231 -16.27 13.87 -18.55
N SER A 232 -15.20 14.21 -17.86
CA SER A 232 -14.57 15.50 -18.03
C SER A 232 -13.05 15.33 -18.06
N PRO A 233 -12.35 16.03 -18.97
CA PRO A 233 -10.89 15.98 -19.01
C PRO A 233 -10.27 16.69 -17.80
N ASP A 234 -11.04 17.43 -17.00
CA ASP A 234 -10.54 18.25 -15.89
C ASP A 234 -10.83 17.65 -14.51
N CYS A 235 -11.42 16.45 -14.45
CA CYS A 235 -11.60 15.72 -13.20
C CYS A 235 -11.15 14.25 -13.29
N ILE A 236 -10.84 13.69 -12.12
CA ILE A 236 -10.67 12.25 -11.90
C ILE A 236 -11.88 11.76 -11.13
N LYS A 237 -12.49 10.65 -11.56
CA LYS A 237 -13.73 10.16 -10.94
C LYS A 237 -13.47 9.46 -9.61
N SER A 238 -12.44 8.61 -9.59
CA SER A 238 -12.17 7.68 -8.51
C SER A 238 -11.53 8.41 -7.33
N PRO A 239 -12.12 8.38 -6.12
CA PRO A 239 -11.49 8.92 -4.93
C PRO A 239 -10.19 8.19 -4.61
N ILE A 240 -9.15 8.95 -4.24
CA ILE A 240 -7.83 8.42 -3.90
C ILE A 240 -7.69 8.38 -2.39
N PHE A 241 -7.63 7.16 -1.85
CA PHE A 241 -7.32 6.91 -0.45
C PHE A 241 -5.84 6.58 -0.30
N MET A 242 -5.17 7.29 0.60
CA MET A 242 -3.76 7.09 0.93
C MET A 242 -3.63 6.79 2.43
N PRO A 243 -3.58 5.50 2.82
CA PRO A 243 -3.39 5.12 4.21
C PRO A 243 -1.99 5.49 4.70
N THR A 244 -1.94 6.10 5.87
CA THR A 244 -0.68 6.64 6.40
C THR A 244 0.11 5.57 7.14
N THR A 245 1.45 5.65 7.02
CA THR A 245 2.36 4.74 7.73
C THR A 245 3.34 5.48 8.64
N GLY A 246 2.90 6.60 9.24
CA GLY A 246 3.74 7.44 10.11
C GLY A 246 4.77 8.29 9.38
N ARG A 247 4.64 8.46 8.05
CA ARG A 247 5.60 9.18 7.18
C ARG A 247 5.10 10.56 6.76
N HIS A 248 4.59 11.35 7.69
CA HIS A 248 3.94 12.64 7.42
C HIS A 248 4.84 13.65 6.67
N GLU A 249 6.15 13.66 6.91
CA GLU A 249 7.10 14.57 6.23
C GLU A 249 7.56 14.05 4.87
N HIS A 250 7.80 12.74 4.77
CA HIS A 250 8.54 12.14 3.65
C HIS A 250 7.72 11.22 2.78
N GLY A 251 6.57 10.74 3.25
CA GLY A 251 5.67 9.82 2.55
C GLY A 251 4.67 10.55 1.66
N LEU A 252 3.96 11.53 2.18
CA LEU A 252 2.94 12.17 1.34
C LEU A 252 3.54 12.97 0.17
N PHE A 253 2.83 12.91 -0.95
CA PHE A 253 3.25 13.48 -2.22
C PHE A 253 2.20 14.48 -2.74
N ASN A 254 2.62 15.65 -3.20
CA ASN A 254 1.70 16.66 -3.71
C ASN A 254 1.18 16.27 -5.09
N LEU A 255 -0.07 15.82 -5.14
CA LEU A 255 -0.71 15.35 -6.35
C LEU A 255 -1.11 16.46 -7.33
N TYR A 256 -1.01 17.74 -6.98
CA TYR A 256 -1.46 18.84 -7.87
C TYR A 256 -0.84 18.77 -9.28
N HIS A 257 0.49 18.69 -9.35
CA HIS A 257 1.20 18.59 -10.63
C HIS A 257 1.14 17.19 -11.24
N ALA A 258 1.02 16.14 -10.40
CA ALA A 258 0.76 14.80 -10.91
C ALA A 258 -0.61 14.71 -11.57
N MET A 259 -1.56 15.56 -11.19
CA MET A 259 -2.88 15.64 -11.77
C MET A 259 -2.98 16.66 -12.91
N ASP A 260 -1.90 17.30 -13.35
CA ASP A 260 -1.94 18.40 -14.33
C ASP A 260 -2.99 19.47 -13.97
N GLY A 261 -3.19 19.73 -12.68
CA GLY A 261 -4.20 20.68 -12.18
C GLY A 261 -5.65 20.20 -12.21
N ALA A 262 -5.93 18.95 -12.63
CA ALA A 262 -7.27 18.38 -12.61
C ALA A 262 -7.83 18.26 -11.18
N SER A 263 -9.14 18.44 -11.07
CA SER A 263 -9.90 18.26 -9.84
C SER A 263 -9.89 16.78 -9.44
N HIS A 264 -9.61 16.50 -8.17
CA HIS A 264 -9.51 15.14 -7.65
C HIS A 264 -9.79 15.11 -6.16
N LEU A 265 -10.40 14.01 -5.72
CA LEU A 265 -10.68 13.74 -4.32
C LEU A 265 -9.53 12.91 -3.73
N HIS A 266 -8.78 13.50 -2.81
CA HIS A 266 -7.64 12.88 -2.14
C HIS A 266 -7.85 12.87 -0.63
N ILE A 267 -7.88 11.67 -0.05
CA ILE A 267 -8.23 11.42 1.35
C ILE A 267 -7.05 10.70 2.02
N LEU A 268 -6.52 11.32 3.06
CA LEU A 268 -5.49 10.74 3.91
C LEU A 268 -6.16 9.92 5.00
N VAL A 269 -5.82 8.64 5.11
CA VAL A 269 -6.42 7.78 6.13
C VAL A 269 -5.44 7.63 7.29
N VAL A 270 -5.71 8.36 8.36
CA VAL A 270 -4.79 8.59 9.48
C VAL A 270 -5.24 7.84 10.72
N LYS A 271 -4.26 7.25 11.42
CA LYS A 271 -4.49 6.81 12.80
C LYS A 271 -4.71 8.02 13.70
N GLU A 272 -5.52 7.86 14.74
CA GLU A 272 -5.89 8.96 15.62
C GLU A 272 -4.66 9.62 16.27
N TYR A 273 -3.67 8.84 16.72
CA TYR A 273 -2.45 9.40 17.33
C TYR A 273 -1.58 10.19 16.34
N GLU A 274 -1.74 9.97 15.02
CA GLU A 274 -1.00 10.67 13.97
C GLU A 274 -1.70 11.95 13.51
N MET A 275 -2.99 12.11 13.85
CA MET A 275 -3.88 13.17 13.37
C MET A 275 -3.26 14.56 13.54
N ALA A 276 -2.78 14.89 14.74
CA ALA A 276 -2.23 16.22 15.03
C ALA A 276 -1.01 16.55 14.16
N VAL A 277 -0.18 15.54 13.88
CA VAL A 277 1.02 15.69 13.07
C VAL A 277 0.65 15.84 11.60
N TYR A 278 -0.25 15.00 11.07
CA TYR A 278 -0.71 15.18 9.68
C TYR A 278 -1.42 16.52 9.47
N LYS A 279 -2.25 16.97 10.43
CA LYS A 279 -2.90 18.29 10.37
C LYS A 279 -1.89 19.44 10.29
N LYS A 280 -0.72 19.31 10.93
CA LYS A 280 0.36 20.30 10.86
C LYS A 280 1.04 20.33 9.48
N TYR A 281 1.33 19.17 8.88
CA TYR A 281 2.08 19.09 7.62
C TYR A 281 1.19 19.22 6.37
N TRP A 282 -0.07 18.81 6.47
CA TRP A 282 -1.03 18.72 5.35
C TRP A 282 -2.38 19.38 5.69
N PRO A 283 -2.41 20.67 6.09
CA PRO A 283 -3.58 21.32 6.68
C PRO A 283 -4.78 21.47 5.73
N ASN A 284 -4.57 21.48 4.40
CA ASN A 284 -5.61 21.60 3.39
C ASN A 284 -6.02 20.25 2.75
N HIS A 285 -5.72 19.13 3.41
CA HIS A 285 -6.10 17.79 2.95
C HIS A 285 -7.26 17.24 3.78
N ILE A 286 -8.12 16.44 3.14
CA ILE A 286 -9.17 15.71 3.85
C ILE A 286 -8.51 14.56 4.61
N MET A 287 -8.84 14.43 5.90
CA MET A 287 -8.33 13.35 6.74
C MET A 287 -9.48 12.48 7.22
N LEU A 288 -9.41 11.19 6.93
CA LEU A 288 -10.24 10.16 7.53
C LEU A 288 -9.50 9.62 8.76
N VAL A 289 -9.95 9.98 9.94
CA VAL A 289 -9.36 9.58 11.21
C VAL A 289 -9.98 8.26 11.65
N LEU A 290 -9.13 7.24 11.79
CA LEU A 290 -9.53 5.92 12.25
C LEU A 290 -9.78 5.93 13.77
N PRO A 291 -10.74 5.13 14.28
CA PRO A 291 -10.99 4.97 15.71
C PRO A 291 -9.73 4.55 16.50
N THR A 292 -9.67 4.93 17.77
CA THR A 292 -8.53 4.63 18.65
C THR A 292 -8.23 3.13 18.78
N VAL A 293 -9.24 2.27 18.65
CA VAL A 293 -9.08 0.81 18.64
C VAL A 293 -8.18 0.31 17.50
N PHE A 294 -8.05 1.06 16.41
CA PHE A 294 -7.19 0.74 15.27
C PHE A 294 -5.78 1.36 15.37
N ASN A 295 -5.46 2.10 16.43
CA ASN A 295 -4.12 2.68 16.61
C ASN A 295 -3.04 1.58 16.64
N GLY A 296 -3.32 0.45 17.30
CA GLY A 296 -2.45 -0.72 17.34
C GLY A 296 -2.54 -1.65 16.13
N ALA A 297 -3.49 -1.44 15.21
CA ALA A 297 -3.74 -2.35 14.10
C ALA A 297 -2.76 -2.17 12.93
N GLY A 298 -2.67 -3.20 12.10
CA GLY A 298 -1.87 -3.21 10.88
C GLY A 298 -2.51 -2.41 9.74
N ILE A 299 -1.81 -2.36 8.60
CA ILE A 299 -2.31 -1.70 7.39
C ILE A 299 -3.57 -2.37 6.81
N GLY A 300 -3.77 -3.67 7.09
CA GLY A 300 -4.97 -4.41 6.68
C GLY A 300 -6.26 -3.80 7.25
N ALA A 301 -6.23 -3.29 8.48
CA ALA A 301 -7.35 -2.57 9.09
C ALA A 301 -7.70 -1.30 8.32
N ALA A 302 -6.72 -0.51 7.90
CA ALA A 302 -6.97 0.71 7.13
C ALA A 302 -7.63 0.38 5.79
N HIS A 303 -7.12 -0.64 5.07
CA HIS A 303 -7.71 -1.08 3.80
C HIS A 303 -9.13 -1.65 3.98
N PHE A 304 -9.37 -2.40 5.06
CA PHE A 304 -10.70 -2.88 5.43
C PHE A 304 -11.69 -1.71 5.62
N LEU A 305 -11.33 -0.73 6.46
CA LEU A 305 -12.20 0.41 6.73
C LEU A 305 -12.44 1.29 5.50
N ILE A 306 -11.41 1.50 4.67
CA ILE A 306 -11.56 2.24 3.41
C ILE A 306 -12.57 1.54 2.49
N LYS A 307 -12.44 0.22 2.32
CA LYS A 307 -13.33 -0.55 1.45
C LYS A 307 -14.76 -0.54 1.97
N GLU A 308 -14.95 -0.76 3.27
CA GLU A 308 -16.27 -0.74 3.92
C GLU A 308 -16.95 0.63 3.81
N LEU A 309 -16.24 1.69 4.19
CA LEU A 309 -16.69 3.07 4.02
C LEU A 309 -17.12 3.33 2.57
N SER A 310 -16.30 2.93 1.61
CA SER A 310 -16.54 3.18 0.20
C SER A 310 -17.75 2.42 -0.32
N TYR A 311 -17.95 1.17 0.11
CA TYR A 311 -19.13 0.37 -0.21
C TYR A 311 -20.41 1.04 0.33
N HIS A 312 -20.44 1.38 1.62
CA HIS A 312 -21.59 2.07 2.21
C HIS A 312 -21.85 3.42 1.54
N ASN A 313 -20.79 4.16 1.18
CA ASN A 313 -20.94 5.42 0.51
C ASN A 313 -21.57 5.30 -0.90
N VAL A 314 -21.24 4.24 -1.65
CA VAL A 314 -21.90 3.94 -2.93
C VAL A 314 -23.39 3.71 -2.73
N GLU A 315 -23.78 2.90 -1.73
CA GLU A 315 -25.19 2.63 -1.43
C GLU A 315 -25.97 3.89 -0.97
N LEU A 316 -25.33 4.77 -0.19
CA LEU A 316 -25.91 6.06 0.21
C LEU A 316 -26.12 6.99 -0.99
N GLU A 317 -25.15 7.08 -1.90
CA GLU A 317 -25.28 7.87 -3.13
C GLU A 317 -26.37 7.32 -4.06
N ARG A 318 -26.46 5.99 -4.19
CA ARG A 318 -27.54 5.31 -4.94
C ARG A 318 -28.91 5.65 -4.36
N SER A 319 -29.04 5.57 -3.03
CA SER A 319 -30.28 5.88 -2.31
C SER A 319 -30.71 7.33 -2.48
N ARG A 320 -29.78 8.29 -2.31
CA ARG A 320 -30.07 9.71 -2.52
C ARG A 320 -30.55 10.01 -3.94
N ARG A 321 -30.00 9.32 -4.96
CA ARG A 321 -30.40 9.49 -6.36
C ARG A 321 -31.78 8.93 -6.65
N LEU A 322 -32.13 7.79 -6.02
CA LEU A 322 -33.47 7.21 -6.08
C LEU A 322 -34.51 8.17 -5.52
N GLU A 323 -34.23 8.78 -4.36
CA GLU A 323 -35.09 9.80 -3.77
C GLU A 323 -35.24 11.03 -4.68
N GLY A 324 -34.19 11.37 -5.44
CA GLY A 324 -34.17 12.44 -6.43
C GLY A 324 -34.74 12.09 -7.81
N GLY A 325 -35.34 10.90 -8.00
CA GLY A 325 -35.98 10.47 -9.25
C GLY A 325 -35.04 10.10 -10.41
N SER A 326 -33.74 9.91 -10.14
CA SER A 326 -32.73 9.49 -11.13
C SER A 326 -32.40 7.98 -10.99
N PRO A 327 -31.96 7.30 -12.06
CA PRO A 327 -31.57 5.90 -11.96
C PRO A 327 -30.38 5.69 -11.01
N ALA A 328 -30.50 4.73 -10.08
CA ALA A 328 -29.48 4.44 -9.06
C ALA A 328 -28.23 3.75 -9.62
N GLY A 329 -28.36 3.01 -10.72
CA GLY A 329 -27.31 2.12 -11.24
C GLY A 329 -26.06 2.81 -11.77
N ASP A 330 -26.08 4.14 -11.92
CA ASP A 330 -25.04 4.89 -12.61
C ASP A 330 -23.99 5.49 -11.68
N VAL A 331 -23.99 5.21 -10.37
CA VAL A 331 -22.99 5.74 -9.44
C VAL A 331 -21.63 5.05 -9.65
N TRP A 332 -20.55 5.83 -9.76
CA TRP A 332 -19.18 5.34 -9.95
C TRP A 332 -18.67 4.50 -8.76
N PRO A 333 -18.41 3.18 -8.92
CA PRO A 333 -18.10 2.28 -7.79
C PRO A 333 -16.60 2.02 -7.61
N PHE A 334 -15.71 2.89 -8.12
CA PHE A 334 -14.26 2.67 -8.06
C PHE A 334 -13.57 3.63 -7.10
N ILE A 335 -12.60 3.08 -6.38
CA ILE A 335 -11.68 3.84 -5.53
C ILE A 335 -10.24 3.50 -5.90
N ILE A 336 -9.33 4.42 -5.63
CA ILE A 336 -7.89 4.20 -5.77
C ILE A 336 -7.30 4.02 -4.37
N LEU A 337 -6.58 2.92 -4.15
CA LEU A 337 -5.73 2.71 -2.98
C LEU A 337 -4.28 2.94 -3.41
N ALA A 338 -3.66 3.99 -2.87
CA ALA A 338 -2.28 4.35 -3.19
C ALA A 338 -1.41 4.33 -1.92
N ASP A 339 -0.26 3.67 -1.99
CA ASP A 339 0.74 3.68 -0.94
C ASP A 339 1.36 5.07 -0.80
N ASP A 340 1.65 5.46 0.45
CA ASP A 340 2.27 6.74 0.78
C ASP A 340 3.73 6.87 0.33
N SER A 341 4.26 5.96 -0.50
CA SER A 341 5.58 6.11 -1.12
C SER A 341 5.54 6.15 -2.65
N CYS A 342 4.37 6.14 -3.28
CA CYS A 342 4.25 6.40 -4.72
C CYS A 342 4.67 7.84 -5.05
N VAL A 343 5.57 8.03 -6.03
CA VAL A 343 6.13 9.36 -6.34
C VAL A 343 6.04 9.76 -7.82
N MET A 344 6.18 8.82 -8.75
CA MET A 344 6.22 9.10 -10.19
C MET A 344 5.58 7.97 -10.99
N TRP A 345 5.06 8.31 -12.17
CA TRP A 345 4.43 7.37 -13.09
C TRP A 345 5.06 7.47 -14.47
N ASN A 346 5.21 6.33 -15.13
CA ASN A 346 5.66 6.25 -16.52
C ASN A 346 4.66 5.49 -17.37
N ALA A 347 4.67 5.78 -18.67
CA ALA A 347 4.01 4.99 -19.69
C ALA A 347 5.04 4.41 -20.66
N VAL A 348 4.79 3.21 -21.17
CA VAL A 348 5.57 2.60 -22.25
C VAL A 348 5.15 3.24 -23.58
N ASP A 349 6.14 3.73 -24.33
CA ASP A 349 5.96 4.26 -25.68
C ASP A 349 6.01 3.11 -26.69
N ASN A 350 4.84 2.77 -27.24
CA ASN A 350 4.66 1.67 -28.20
C ASN A 350 4.96 2.10 -29.66
N ASP A 351 5.15 3.39 -29.94
CA ASP A 351 5.36 3.89 -31.31
C ASP A 351 6.77 3.61 -31.84
N LYS A 352 7.72 3.21 -30.97
CA LYS A 352 9.10 2.86 -31.35
C LYS A 352 9.25 1.35 -31.48
N LEU A 353 8.93 0.83 -32.67
CA LEU A 353 9.02 -0.57 -33.10
C LEU A 353 10.35 -1.31 -32.81
N SER A 354 11.44 -0.63 -32.43
CA SER A 354 12.75 -1.28 -32.18
C SER A 354 13.13 -1.45 -30.70
N CYS A 355 12.65 -0.59 -29.79
CA CYS A 355 12.90 -0.67 -28.35
C CYS A 355 11.80 0.11 -27.60
N PRO A 356 10.93 -0.57 -26.83
CA PRO A 356 9.99 0.10 -25.97
C PRO A 356 10.73 1.00 -24.98
N ALA A 357 10.40 2.29 -24.96
CA ALA A 357 11.01 3.27 -24.07
C ALA A 357 9.97 3.78 -23.09
N GLU A 358 10.33 3.95 -21.82
CA GLU A 358 9.45 4.56 -20.85
C GLU A 358 9.53 6.09 -20.91
N ARG A 359 8.38 6.74 -20.88
CA ARG A 359 8.27 8.19 -20.72
C ARG A 359 7.57 8.52 -19.40
N ALA A 360 8.05 9.51 -18.68
CA ALA A 360 7.34 10.05 -17.52
C ALA A 360 6.00 10.66 -17.97
N VAL A 361 4.93 10.34 -17.24
CA VAL A 361 3.57 10.82 -17.50
C VAL A 361 2.95 11.37 -16.21
N SER A 362 1.90 12.18 -16.35
CA SER A 362 1.10 12.61 -15.21
C SER A 362 0.25 11.45 -14.70
N LEU A 363 -0.03 11.44 -13.39
CA LEU A 363 -1.00 10.54 -12.79
C LEU A 363 -2.39 10.73 -13.40
N LYS A 364 -2.76 11.97 -13.76
CA LYS A 364 -4.00 12.25 -14.50
C LYS A 364 -4.13 11.38 -15.74
N GLN A 365 -3.09 11.33 -16.58
CA GLN A 365 -3.11 10.52 -17.80
C GLN A 365 -3.28 9.03 -17.51
N VAL A 366 -2.62 8.51 -16.47
CA VAL A 366 -2.73 7.10 -16.06
C VAL A 366 -4.15 6.79 -15.58
N LEU A 367 -4.72 7.63 -14.71
CA LEU A 367 -6.04 7.42 -14.14
C LEU A 367 -7.14 7.59 -15.17
N GLN A 368 -7.12 8.66 -15.96
CA GLN A 368 -8.10 8.86 -17.04
C GLN A 368 -8.04 7.73 -18.05
N HIS A 369 -6.86 7.16 -18.29
CA HIS A 369 -6.76 5.94 -19.07
C HIS A 369 -7.47 4.80 -18.32
N MET A 370 -7.05 4.39 -17.13
CA MET A 370 -7.69 3.27 -16.44
C MET A 370 -9.22 3.42 -16.28
N GLU A 371 -9.73 4.63 -16.00
CA GLU A 371 -11.17 4.95 -15.89
C GLU A 371 -11.92 4.89 -17.22
N ALA A 372 -11.24 5.11 -18.34
CA ALA A 372 -11.79 5.02 -19.69
C ALA A 372 -11.74 3.59 -20.28
N CYS A 373 -11.25 2.61 -19.52
CA CYS A 373 -11.21 1.22 -19.93
C CYS A 373 -12.63 0.71 -20.27
N PRO A 374 -12.86 0.19 -21.49
CA PRO A 374 -14.07 -0.53 -21.80
C PRO A 374 -14.27 -1.68 -20.81
N ASP A 375 -15.52 -1.96 -20.44
CA ASP A 375 -15.86 -3.06 -19.52
C ASP A 375 -15.17 -3.00 -18.15
N LEU A 376 -14.71 -1.83 -17.70
CA LEU A 376 -14.06 -1.67 -16.38
C LEU A 376 -14.90 -2.27 -15.23
N ALA A 377 -16.24 -2.20 -15.34
CA ALA A 377 -17.19 -2.78 -14.38
C ALA A 377 -17.15 -4.31 -14.26
N GLN A 378 -16.51 -5.02 -15.19
CA GLN A 378 -16.27 -6.47 -15.12
C GLN A 378 -15.01 -6.81 -14.29
N TYR A 379 -14.13 -5.85 -14.07
CA TYR A 379 -12.91 -6.04 -13.27
C TYR A 379 -13.20 -5.80 -11.79
N GLY A 380 -12.68 -6.69 -10.95
CA GLY A 380 -12.75 -6.54 -9.49
C GLY A 380 -11.61 -5.66 -8.97
N LEU A 381 -10.40 -5.84 -9.53
CA LEU A 381 -9.20 -5.14 -9.12
C LEU A 381 -8.29 -4.90 -10.32
N CYS A 382 -7.84 -3.66 -10.47
CA CYS A 382 -6.83 -3.28 -11.44
C CYS A 382 -5.62 -2.65 -10.75
N GLY A 383 -4.45 -2.71 -11.38
CA GLY A 383 -3.34 -1.86 -10.98
C GLY A 383 -2.24 -1.84 -12.02
N ILE A 384 -1.08 -1.31 -11.64
CA ILE A 384 0.02 -1.00 -12.56
C ILE A 384 1.30 -1.71 -12.11
N ARG A 385 2.28 -1.84 -13.02
CA ARG A 385 3.56 -2.44 -12.63
C ARG A 385 4.39 -1.51 -11.77
N LYS A 386 5.41 -2.08 -11.13
CA LYS A 386 6.46 -1.29 -10.51
C LYS A 386 7.52 -0.92 -11.54
N TRP A 387 8.20 0.18 -11.28
CA TRP A 387 9.29 0.65 -12.11
C TRP A 387 10.58 -0.14 -11.88
N ASN A 388 11.40 -0.25 -12.93
CA ASN A 388 12.75 -0.81 -12.88
C ASN A 388 13.69 -0.09 -13.87
N SER A 389 14.99 -0.19 -13.59
CA SER A 389 16.06 0.48 -14.35
C SER A 389 16.52 -0.29 -15.58
N ARG A 390 16.34 -1.61 -15.57
CA ARG A 390 16.69 -2.51 -16.67
C ARG A 390 15.75 -2.30 -17.87
N GLY A 391 14.61 -1.66 -17.65
CA GLY A 391 13.67 -1.26 -18.68
C GLY A 391 13.23 -2.47 -19.51
N LEU A 392 12.76 -2.21 -20.74
CA LEU A 392 12.40 -3.29 -21.66
C LEU A 392 13.61 -3.93 -22.37
N THR A 393 14.84 -3.64 -21.92
CA THR A 393 16.05 -4.07 -22.63
C THR A 393 16.28 -5.57 -22.46
N GLY A 394 16.08 -6.33 -23.54
CA GLY A 394 16.19 -7.80 -23.55
C GLY A 394 14.85 -8.54 -23.46
N ILE A 395 13.72 -7.83 -23.31
CA ILE A 395 12.38 -8.44 -23.34
C ILE A 395 12.04 -8.80 -24.78
N LYS A 396 12.07 -10.10 -25.12
CA LYS A 396 11.72 -10.60 -26.46
C LYS A 396 10.23 -10.46 -26.79
N ARG A 397 9.34 -10.40 -25.78
CA ARG A 397 7.88 -10.29 -25.93
C ARG A 397 7.29 -9.49 -24.76
N TRP A 398 6.73 -8.33 -25.07
CA TRP A 398 6.06 -7.47 -24.08
C TRP A 398 4.55 -7.73 -24.09
N GLU A 399 3.99 -8.05 -22.93
CA GLU A 399 2.54 -8.19 -22.76
C GLU A 399 1.97 -6.93 -22.07
N PRO A 400 1.07 -6.19 -22.72
CA PRO A 400 0.52 -4.93 -22.19
C PRO A 400 -0.33 -5.15 -20.94
N PHE A 401 -0.87 -6.36 -20.75
CA PHE A 401 -1.70 -6.74 -19.61
C PHE A 401 -1.27 -8.10 -19.05
N SER A 402 -1.46 -8.32 -17.75
CA SER A 402 -1.25 -9.62 -17.12
C SER A 402 -2.17 -9.83 -15.93
N ARG A 403 -2.31 -11.08 -15.47
CA ARG A 403 -3.08 -11.46 -14.28
C ARG A 403 -2.13 -11.94 -13.19
N GLY A 404 -2.31 -11.43 -11.97
CA GLY A 404 -1.50 -11.81 -10.82
C GLY A 404 -1.67 -10.84 -9.66
N HIS A 405 -0.75 -10.89 -8.71
CA HIS A 405 -0.74 -9.99 -7.57
C HIS A 405 -0.53 -8.52 -7.99
N VAL A 406 -1.28 -7.64 -7.33
CA VAL A 406 -1.22 -6.20 -7.54
C VAL A 406 -0.87 -5.53 -6.22
N HIS A 407 0.06 -4.57 -6.26
CA HIS A 407 0.61 -3.93 -5.07
C HIS A 407 0.66 -2.42 -5.23
N ASP A 408 0.57 -1.72 -4.09
CA ASP A 408 0.91 -0.30 -3.89
C ASP A 408 0.06 0.75 -4.62
N PHE A 409 -0.48 0.45 -5.79
CA PHE A 409 -1.35 1.35 -6.56
C PHE A 409 -2.48 0.55 -7.22
N LEU A 410 -3.66 0.61 -6.62
CA LEU A 410 -4.80 -0.24 -6.94
C LEU A 410 -6.01 0.59 -7.33
N LEU A 411 -6.73 0.19 -8.37
CA LEU A 411 -8.07 0.64 -8.70
C LEU A 411 -9.04 -0.49 -8.35
N LEU A 412 -9.82 -0.31 -7.29
CA LEU A 412 -10.69 -1.32 -6.71
C LEU A 412 -12.16 -1.03 -7.05
N ASN A 413 -12.86 -2.04 -7.55
CA ASN A 413 -14.31 -2.01 -7.72
C ASN A 413 -14.99 -2.49 -6.43
N VAL A 414 -15.53 -1.57 -5.63
CA VAL A 414 -16.10 -1.92 -4.32
C VAL A 414 -17.43 -2.65 -4.42
N ASP A 415 -18.19 -2.41 -5.49
CA ASP A 415 -19.48 -3.03 -5.76
C ASP A 415 -19.32 -4.52 -6.13
N ARG A 416 -18.38 -4.82 -7.04
CA ARG A 416 -18.07 -6.22 -7.43
C ARG A 416 -17.41 -7.01 -6.31
N SER A 417 -16.63 -6.36 -5.45
CA SER A 417 -15.89 -7.01 -4.36
C SER A 417 -16.63 -6.99 -3.02
N GLN A 418 -17.93 -6.68 -2.98
CA GLN A 418 -18.73 -6.57 -1.74
C GLN A 418 -18.59 -7.78 -0.79
N ASN A 419 -18.54 -9.00 -1.32
CA ASN A 419 -18.53 -10.23 -0.53
C ASN A 419 -17.13 -10.65 -0.05
N ILE A 420 -16.10 -9.88 -0.37
CA ILE A 420 -14.69 -10.20 -0.12
C ILE A 420 -14.04 -9.00 0.55
N GLN A 421 -13.64 -9.15 1.79
CA GLN A 421 -13.12 -8.05 2.60
C GLN A 421 -11.63 -8.17 2.85
N TYR A 422 -10.92 -7.05 2.95
CA TYR A 422 -9.59 -7.08 3.55
C TYR A 422 -9.71 -7.62 4.98
N ASP A 423 -8.73 -8.40 5.41
CA ASP A 423 -8.73 -8.87 6.81
C ASP A 423 -8.18 -7.75 7.71
N GLN A 424 -9.05 -7.23 8.57
CA GLN A 424 -8.76 -6.13 9.48
C GLN A 424 -7.61 -6.44 10.45
N ASN A 425 -7.35 -7.72 10.71
CA ASN A 425 -6.33 -8.16 11.65
C ASN A 425 -4.93 -8.23 11.04
N ARG A 426 -4.78 -7.97 9.73
CA ARG A 426 -3.51 -8.17 9.03
C ARG A 426 -2.52 -7.04 9.19
N PHE A 427 -1.31 -7.42 9.58
CA PHE A 427 -0.15 -6.53 9.63
C PHE A 427 0.67 -6.60 8.36
N THR A 428 0.81 -7.78 7.77
CA THR A 428 1.58 -8.02 6.54
C THR A 428 0.79 -8.87 5.54
N CYS A 429 1.19 -8.84 4.26
CA CYS A 429 0.62 -9.66 3.19
C CYS A 429 -0.91 -9.50 2.97
N HIS A 430 -1.51 -8.43 3.49
CA HIS A 430 -2.94 -8.14 3.35
C HIS A 430 -3.39 -8.02 1.89
N ASP A 431 -2.53 -7.52 1.01
CA ASP A 431 -2.76 -7.38 -0.43
C ASP A 431 -2.65 -8.73 -1.17
N VAL A 432 -1.68 -9.58 -0.80
CA VAL A 432 -1.53 -10.96 -1.32
C VAL A 432 -2.76 -11.78 -0.98
N ASP A 433 -3.14 -11.81 0.31
CA ASP A 433 -4.29 -12.57 0.79
C ASP A 433 -5.60 -12.08 0.14
N PHE A 434 -5.80 -10.76 0.05
CA PHE A 434 -6.96 -10.19 -0.62
C PHE A 434 -7.01 -10.53 -2.11
N THR A 435 -5.89 -10.45 -2.83
CA THR A 435 -5.81 -10.76 -4.25
C THR A 435 -6.11 -12.24 -4.52
N LEU A 436 -5.59 -13.16 -3.69
CA LEU A 436 -5.90 -14.58 -3.79
C LEU A 436 -7.39 -14.84 -3.55
N ARG A 437 -8.00 -14.19 -2.56
CA ARG A 437 -9.44 -14.30 -2.28
C ARG A 437 -10.30 -13.75 -3.42
N LEU A 438 -9.93 -12.61 -4.01
CA LEU A 438 -10.59 -12.07 -5.21
C LEU A 438 -10.51 -13.04 -6.38
N HIS A 439 -9.31 -13.57 -6.65
CA HIS A 439 -9.08 -14.50 -7.74
C HIS A 439 -9.89 -15.79 -7.56
N SER A 440 -9.86 -16.38 -6.36
CA SER A 440 -10.63 -17.59 -6.04
C SER A 440 -12.13 -17.36 -6.06
N ALA A 441 -12.63 -16.14 -5.88
CA ALA A 441 -14.04 -15.82 -6.08
C ALA A 441 -14.43 -15.62 -7.56
N GLY A 442 -13.50 -15.80 -8.50
CA GLY A 442 -13.74 -15.64 -9.93
C GLY A 442 -13.73 -14.18 -10.42
N LEU A 443 -13.31 -13.23 -9.58
CA LEU A 443 -13.20 -11.83 -10.00
C LEU A 443 -11.94 -11.61 -10.85
N LEU A 444 -12.04 -10.73 -11.83
CA LEU A 444 -10.93 -10.41 -12.72
C LEU A 444 -9.97 -9.43 -12.04
N VAL A 445 -8.72 -9.86 -11.93
CA VAL A 445 -7.59 -9.06 -11.46
C VAL A 445 -6.68 -8.77 -12.65
N CYS A 446 -6.52 -7.49 -13.01
CA CYS A 446 -5.79 -7.07 -14.21
C CYS A 446 -4.67 -6.08 -13.88
N LYS A 447 -3.47 -6.35 -14.37
CA LYS A 447 -2.31 -5.47 -14.25
C LYS A 447 -2.04 -4.80 -15.60
N PHE A 448 -2.02 -3.48 -15.62
CA PHE A 448 -1.68 -2.64 -16.77
C PHE A 448 -0.15 -2.48 -16.79
N ASN A 449 0.53 -3.29 -17.61
CA ASN A 449 1.99 -3.29 -17.68
C ASN A 449 2.53 -2.07 -18.42
N ASN A 450 1.73 -1.48 -19.32
CA ASN A 450 2.09 -0.26 -20.05
C ASN A 450 2.29 0.95 -19.13
N PHE A 451 1.84 0.91 -17.86
CA PHE A 451 2.12 1.95 -16.89
C PHE A 451 2.92 1.40 -15.72
N SER A 452 3.88 2.19 -15.23
CA SER A 452 4.63 1.85 -14.03
C SER A 452 4.59 2.95 -12.99
N VAL A 453 4.63 2.55 -11.71
CA VAL A 453 4.82 3.47 -10.58
C VAL A 453 6.22 3.31 -9.98
N MET A 454 6.85 4.43 -9.69
CA MET A 454 8.08 4.52 -8.90
C MET A 454 7.73 4.73 -7.43
N LYS A 455 8.43 4.03 -6.54
CA LYS A 455 8.29 4.16 -5.08
C LYS A 455 9.54 4.74 -4.47
N LYS A 456 9.41 5.81 -3.69
CA LYS A 456 10.54 6.37 -2.94
C LYS A 456 10.99 5.43 -1.81
N GLN A 457 12.30 5.37 -1.63
CA GLN A 457 12.89 4.73 -0.48
C GLN A 457 12.77 5.66 0.73
N ILE A 458 12.01 5.22 1.75
CA ILE A 458 11.86 5.97 3.00
C ILE A 458 12.39 5.10 4.13
N ALA A 459 13.38 5.61 4.85
CA ALA A 459 14.05 4.87 5.93
C ALA A 459 13.18 4.71 7.20
N ILE A 460 12.23 5.63 7.39
CA ILE A 460 11.41 5.78 8.59
C ILE A 460 9.95 5.37 8.28
N GLY A 461 9.21 4.92 9.28
CA GLY A 461 7.80 4.55 9.12
C GLY A 461 7.59 3.25 8.34
N GLY A 462 6.35 2.99 7.91
CA GLY A 462 5.98 1.73 7.23
C GLY A 462 5.95 0.53 8.18
N TYR A 463 6.16 -0.67 7.62
CA TYR A 463 6.19 -1.93 8.38
C TYR A 463 7.28 -2.01 9.47
N ARG A 464 8.26 -1.10 9.46
CA ARG A 464 9.36 -1.04 10.44
C ARG A 464 8.94 -0.44 11.79
N THR A 465 7.72 0.07 11.92
CA THR A 465 7.23 0.71 13.15
C THR A 465 6.81 -0.26 14.25
N PHE A 466 6.53 -1.52 13.90
CA PHE A 466 6.04 -2.52 14.85
C PHE A 466 7.20 -3.33 15.48
N ILE A 467 7.89 -2.71 16.44
CA ILE A 467 8.93 -3.39 17.23
C ILE A 467 8.29 -4.09 18.43
N ILE A 468 8.42 -5.41 18.51
CA ILE A 468 7.93 -6.21 19.63
C ILE A 468 8.86 -6.03 20.84
N LYS A 469 8.31 -5.53 21.95
CA LYS A 469 9.04 -5.23 23.20
C LYS A 469 8.38 -5.87 24.42
N THR A 470 9.15 -6.12 25.47
CA THR A 470 8.64 -6.55 26.78
C THR A 470 7.92 -5.40 27.50
N LYS A 471 6.87 -5.70 28.28
CA LYS A 471 6.10 -4.68 29.02
C LYS A 471 6.72 -4.26 30.36
N MET A 472 7.76 -4.96 30.85
CA MET A 472 8.15 -4.97 32.29
C MET A 472 9.55 -4.42 32.63
N THR A 473 10.32 -3.85 31.70
CA THR A 473 11.65 -3.28 32.03
C THR A 473 11.95 -2.01 31.26
N ASP A 474 12.43 -0.96 31.96
CA ASP A 474 12.93 0.31 31.39
C ASP A 474 14.08 0.12 30.37
N VAL A 475 14.62 -1.09 30.29
CA VAL A 475 15.56 -1.53 29.27
C VAL A 475 14.82 -2.37 28.22
N SER A 476 14.69 -1.82 27.01
CA SER A 476 14.09 -2.54 25.87
C SER A 476 15.06 -3.60 25.34
N THR A 477 14.80 -4.87 25.66
CA THR A 477 15.49 -6.01 25.04
C THR A 477 14.64 -6.59 23.91
N SER A 478 15.27 -6.91 22.76
CA SER A 478 14.58 -7.56 21.65
C SER A 478 14.20 -8.98 22.05
N VAL A 479 12.93 -9.33 21.87
CA VAL A 479 12.39 -10.66 22.20
C VAL A 479 12.43 -11.56 20.96
N GLY A 480 12.97 -12.77 21.11
CA GLY A 480 13.06 -13.75 20.03
C GLY A 480 11.70 -14.37 19.68
N PRO A 481 11.47 -14.82 18.42
CA PRO A 481 10.16 -15.29 17.97
C PRO A 481 9.55 -16.45 18.76
N SER A 482 10.37 -17.33 19.35
CA SER A 482 9.88 -18.45 20.17
C SER A 482 9.17 -18.01 21.45
N GLN A 483 9.34 -16.75 21.88
CA GLN A 483 8.71 -16.18 23.08
C GLN A 483 7.43 -15.40 22.75
N TYR A 484 7.03 -15.31 21.47
CA TYR A 484 5.78 -14.65 21.07
C TYR A 484 4.53 -15.47 21.41
N ILE A 485 4.72 -16.75 21.72
CA ILE A 485 3.69 -17.69 22.15
C ILE A 485 4.08 -18.32 23.48
N CYS A 486 3.10 -18.84 24.20
CA CYS A 486 3.28 -19.56 25.46
C CYS A 486 2.20 -20.63 25.63
N ALA A 487 2.37 -21.52 26.61
CA ALA A 487 1.31 -22.46 26.97
C ALA A 487 0.17 -21.71 27.70
N PRO A 488 -1.12 -22.08 27.49
CA PRO A 488 -2.30 -21.38 28.02
C PRO A 488 -2.26 -21.03 29.51
N ASP A 489 -1.60 -21.85 30.33
CA ASP A 489 -1.56 -21.71 31.79
C ASP A 489 -0.16 -21.40 32.35
N SER A 490 0.80 -21.05 31.47
CA SER A 490 2.17 -20.76 31.89
C SER A 490 2.37 -19.33 32.42
N LYS A 491 3.19 -19.18 33.46
CA LYS A 491 3.70 -17.86 33.87
C LYS A 491 4.71 -17.38 32.83
N HIS A 492 4.35 -16.37 32.05
CA HIS A 492 5.18 -15.84 30.96
C HIS A 492 5.34 -14.32 31.06
N LEU A 493 6.34 -13.80 30.36
CA LEU A 493 6.58 -12.37 30.20
C LEU A 493 5.58 -11.81 29.18
N PHE A 494 4.82 -10.80 29.60
CA PHE A 494 3.87 -10.12 28.72
C PHE A 494 4.58 -9.18 27.73
N LEU A 495 4.19 -9.27 26.46
CA LEU A 495 4.69 -8.43 25.39
C LEU A 495 3.73 -7.26 25.15
N ALA A 496 4.30 -6.08 24.93
CA ALA A 496 3.56 -4.86 24.60
C ALA A 496 3.28 -4.82 23.09
N SER A 497 2.55 -5.82 22.58
CA SER A 497 2.22 -5.96 21.16
C SER A 497 0.90 -6.71 20.96
N PRO A 498 0.12 -6.36 19.93
CA PRO A 498 -1.16 -7.02 19.66
C PRO A 498 -0.99 -8.52 19.36
N ALA A 499 -1.97 -9.33 19.78
CA ALA A 499 -1.95 -10.78 19.59
C ALA A 499 -1.74 -11.21 18.13
N GLN A 500 -2.40 -10.52 17.18
CA GLN A 500 -2.29 -10.81 15.74
C GLN A 500 -0.89 -10.57 15.18
N LEU A 501 -0.23 -9.50 15.61
CA LEU A 501 1.16 -9.22 15.21
C LEU A 501 2.12 -10.31 15.74
N LEU A 502 1.93 -10.73 17.00
CA LEU A 502 2.72 -11.80 17.59
C LEU A 502 2.55 -13.11 16.84
N LEU A 503 1.31 -13.45 16.47
CA LEU A 503 0.99 -14.65 15.70
C LEU A 503 1.64 -14.62 14.31
N GLU A 504 1.45 -13.54 13.53
CA GLU A 504 2.06 -13.40 12.20
C GLU A 504 3.58 -13.54 12.27
N LYS A 505 4.23 -12.87 13.24
CA LYS A 505 5.68 -12.93 13.41
C LYS A 505 6.16 -14.29 13.91
N TYR A 506 5.40 -14.96 14.77
CA TYR A 506 5.70 -16.31 15.21
C TYR A 506 5.68 -17.29 14.03
N LEU A 507 4.62 -17.27 13.23
CA LEU A 507 4.46 -18.13 12.06
C LEU A 507 5.54 -17.83 11.02
N GLN A 508 5.83 -16.56 10.73
CA GLN A 508 6.88 -16.18 9.79
C GLN A 508 8.26 -16.78 10.14
N HIS A 509 8.61 -16.84 11.42
CA HIS A 509 9.97 -17.22 11.86
C HIS A 509 10.10 -18.65 12.39
N THR A 510 8.99 -19.33 12.73
CA THR A 510 9.01 -20.63 13.43
C THR A 510 8.31 -21.74 12.65
N SER A 511 7.68 -21.43 11.51
CA SER A 511 6.89 -22.41 10.75
C SER A 511 7.70 -23.59 10.19
N GLN A 512 9.00 -23.46 9.98
CA GLN A 512 9.88 -24.59 9.64
C GLN A 512 9.94 -25.66 10.74
N LYS A 513 9.69 -25.27 12.01
CA LYS A 513 9.53 -26.22 13.13
C LYS A 513 8.09 -26.75 13.23
N LEU A 514 7.11 -25.92 12.88
CA LEU A 514 5.70 -26.27 12.92
C LEU A 514 5.34 -27.26 11.78
N PHE A 515 5.81 -27.00 10.57
CA PHE A 515 5.57 -27.78 9.35
C PHE A 515 6.87 -28.35 8.76
N PRO A 516 7.59 -29.23 9.48
CA PRO A 516 8.92 -29.68 9.08
C PRO A 516 8.94 -30.44 7.75
N LEU A 517 7.83 -31.06 7.36
CA LEU A 517 7.70 -31.80 6.10
C LEU A 517 7.57 -30.87 4.87
N SER A 518 7.23 -29.60 5.06
CA SER A 518 7.11 -28.61 3.98
C SER A 518 8.38 -27.78 3.78
N THR A 519 9.32 -27.81 4.74
CA THR A 519 10.53 -26.98 4.72
C THR A 519 11.39 -27.32 3.50
N LYS A 520 11.58 -26.33 2.62
CA LYS A 520 12.29 -26.44 1.34
C LYS A 520 11.72 -27.53 0.43
N ASN A 521 10.42 -27.80 0.55
CA ASN A 521 9.74 -28.84 -0.19
C ASN A 521 8.50 -28.32 -0.92
N TYR A 522 8.67 -28.05 -2.22
CA TYR A 522 7.60 -27.54 -3.07
C TYR A 522 6.54 -28.59 -3.44
N THR A 523 6.89 -29.88 -3.45
CA THR A 523 5.97 -30.94 -3.89
C THR A 523 4.90 -31.26 -2.87
N HIS A 524 5.14 -30.89 -1.60
CA HIS A 524 4.23 -31.10 -0.48
C HIS A 524 3.99 -29.78 0.25
N PRO A 525 3.16 -28.87 -0.31
CA PRO A 525 2.86 -27.60 0.34
C PRO A 525 1.98 -27.79 1.58
N VAL A 526 1.89 -26.73 2.40
CA VAL A 526 0.89 -26.61 3.48
C VAL A 526 -0.42 -26.10 2.87
N LEU A 527 -1.52 -26.81 3.10
CA LEU A 527 -2.85 -26.36 2.69
C LEU A 527 -3.32 -25.24 3.63
N SER A 528 -3.65 -24.09 3.07
CA SER A 528 -4.23 -22.94 3.77
C SER A 528 -5.61 -22.67 3.19
N VAL A 529 -6.64 -22.70 4.05
CA VAL A 529 -8.04 -22.57 3.63
C VAL A 529 -8.56 -21.17 3.95
N ASP A 530 -9.12 -20.49 2.95
CA ASP A 530 -9.74 -19.16 2.99
C ASP A 530 -8.86 -17.99 3.47
N CYS A 531 -7.63 -18.24 3.93
CA CYS A 531 -6.83 -17.25 4.64
C CYS A 531 -5.33 -17.50 4.46
N TYR A 532 -4.67 -16.75 3.57
CA TYR A 532 -3.23 -16.85 3.32
C TYR A 532 -2.45 -16.21 4.47
N LEU A 533 -1.59 -16.97 5.13
CA LEU A 533 -0.69 -16.50 6.19
C LEU A 533 0.77 -16.75 5.79
N ASN A 534 1.63 -15.80 6.15
CA ASN A 534 3.07 -15.97 5.95
C ASN A 534 3.62 -17.01 6.95
N LEU A 535 4.06 -18.16 6.42
CA LEU A 535 4.75 -19.24 7.13
C LEU A 535 6.28 -19.20 6.91
N GLY A 536 6.82 -18.07 6.46
CA GLY A 536 8.24 -17.88 6.17
C GLY A 536 8.68 -18.44 4.81
N PRO A 537 9.87 -18.04 4.33
CA PRO A 537 10.32 -18.26 2.96
C PRO A 537 10.66 -19.71 2.64
N GLU A 538 10.90 -20.55 3.66
CA GLU A 538 11.20 -21.96 3.46
C GLU A 538 9.95 -22.84 3.32
N VAL A 539 8.75 -22.31 3.59
CA VAL A 539 7.50 -23.07 3.55
C VAL A 539 6.69 -22.63 2.34
N THR A 540 6.17 -23.60 1.58
CA THR A 540 5.26 -23.34 0.46
C THR A 540 3.81 -23.49 0.92
N VAL A 541 2.96 -22.52 0.58
CA VAL A 541 1.56 -22.47 0.97
C VAL A 541 0.66 -22.65 -0.25
N CYS A 542 -0.23 -23.64 -0.21
CA CYS A 542 -1.28 -23.83 -1.19
C CYS A 542 -2.57 -23.19 -0.66
N PHE A 543 -2.97 -22.06 -1.24
CA PHE A 543 -4.20 -21.37 -0.88
C PHE A 543 -5.40 -21.98 -1.61
N VAL A 544 -6.49 -22.23 -0.89
CA VAL A 544 -7.75 -22.74 -1.43
C VAL A 544 -8.91 -22.04 -0.71
N SER A 545 -9.93 -21.59 -1.44
CA SER A 545 -11.16 -21.10 -0.83
C SER A 545 -12.19 -22.21 -0.66
N SER A 546 -12.91 -22.21 0.47
CA SER A 546 -14.02 -23.15 0.74
C SER A 546 -15.37 -22.65 0.23
N ARG A 547 -15.47 -21.39 -0.22
CA ARG A 547 -16.74 -20.77 -0.62
C ARG A 547 -17.37 -21.44 -1.85
N PRO A 548 -18.71 -21.44 -1.97
CA PRO A 548 -19.38 -21.96 -3.17
C PRO A 548 -18.91 -21.25 -4.45
N HIS A 549 -18.85 -22.00 -5.56
CA HIS A 549 -18.46 -21.49 -6.90
C HIS A 549 -17.06 -20.88 -6.99
N CYS A 550 -16.16 -21.20 -6.06
CA CYS A 550 -14.78 -20.75 -6.12
C CYS A 550 -13.99 -21.37 -7.28
N VAL A 551 -13.08 -20.59 -7.85
CA VAL A 551 -12.10 -21.00 -8.84
C VAL A 551 -10.77 -21.23 -8.13
N ASN A 552 -10.57 -22.45 -7.64
CA ASN A 552 -9.34 -22.85 -6.97
C ASN A 552 -8.33 -23.44 -7.93
N ILE A 553 -7.08 -23.48 -7.48
CA ILE A 553 -6.02 -24.20 -8.15
C ILE A 553 -6.34 -25.70 -8.23
N ASN A 554 -5.91 -26.37 -9.29
CA ASN A 554 -6.11 -27.81 -9.39
C ASN A 554 -5.19 -28.54 -8.40
N THR A 555 -5.79 -29.17 -7.38
CA THR A 555 -5.08 -29.93 -6.34
C THR A 555 -5.15 -31.45 -6.55
N ALA A 556 -5.64 -31.92 -7.70
CA ALA A 556 -5.78 -33.36 -7.96
C ALA A 556 -4.42 -34.07 -7.89
N GLY A 557 -4.32 -35.11 -7.05
CA GLY A 557 -3.09 -35.88 -6.86
C GLY A 557 -2.03 -35.20 -5.99
N LEU A 558 -2.30 -34.02 -5.42
CA LEU A 558 -1.38 -33.32 -4.53
C LEU A 558 -1.45 -33.88 -3.11
N LEU A 559 -0.29 -34.22 -2.54
CA LEU A 559 -0.15 -34.65 -1.15
C LEU A 559 0.32 -33.48 -0.30
N PHE A 560 -0.46 -33.12 0.72
CA PHE A 560 -0.16 -32.00 1.61
C PHE A 560 0.68 -32.44 2.82
N SER A 561 1.64 -31.60 3.20
CA SER A 561 2.51 -31.79 4.37
C SER A 561 1.96 -31.15 5.65
N GLY A 562 0.91 -30.34 5.52
CA GLY A 562 0.22 -29.75 6.64
C GLY A 562 -1.08 -29.07 6.25
N LEU A 563 -1.86 -28.70 7.26
CA LEU A 563 -3.13 -27.99 7.17
C LEU A 563 -3.12 -26.79 8.13
N LEU A 564 -3.42 -25.60 7.61
CA LEU A 564 -3.56 -24.38 8.36
C LEU A 564 -5.00 -23.86 8.25
N LEU A 565 -5.68 -23.76 9.39
CA LEU A 565 -7.02 -23.20 9.51
C LEU A 565 -6.97 -21.99 10.45
N CYS A 566 -7.10 -20.79 9.90
CA CYS A 566 -7.11 -19.55 10.67
C CYS A 566 -8.50 -18.92 10.61
N PHE A 567 -9.21 -18.90 11.76
CA PHE A 567 -10.60 -18.45 11.85
C PHE A 567 -11.49 -19.03 10.73
N PRO A 568 -11.59 -20.38 10.64
CA PRO A 568 -12.22 -21.03 9.49
C PRO A 568 -13.67 -20.60 9.32
N ASP A 569 -14.03 -20.23 8.10
CA ASP A 569 -15.39 -19.85 7.73
C ASP A 569 -16.36 -21.03 7.97
N THR A 570 -17.63 -20.68 8.11
CA THR A 570 -18.76 -21.62 8.19
C THR A 570 -18.82 -22.57 6.99
N PHE A 571 -18.36 -22.13 5.81
CA PHE A 571 -18.29 -22.94 4.59
C PHE A 571 -17.24 -24.05 4.63
N VAL A 572 -16.22 -23.96 5.50
CA VAL A 572 -15.28 -25.05 5.71
C VAL A 572 -16.01 -26.20 6.41
N THR A 573 -16.10 -27.36 5.79
CA THR A 573 -16.79 -28.54 6.33
C THR A 573 -15.88 -29.76 6.36
N SER A 574 -16.20 -30.76 7.18
CA SER A 574 -15.48 -32.06 7.19
C SER A 574 -15.45 -32.67 5.78
N GLY A 575 -16.59 -32.68 5.07
CA GLY A 575 -16.68 -33.17 3.69
C GLY A 575 -15.82 -32.39 2.68
N PHE A 576 -15.60 -31.09 2.91
CA PHE A 576 -14.65 -30.31 2.11
C PHE A 576 -13.20 -30.74 2.37
N LEU A 577 -12.80 -30.89 3.64
CA LEU A 577 -11.44 -31.29 4.01
C LEU A 577 -11.08 -32.72 3.57
N LYS A 578 -12.07 -33.64 3.57
CA LYS A 578 -11.92 -35.03 3.10
C LYS A 578 -11.56 -35.14 1.60
N LYS A 579 -11.60 -34.04 0.83
CA LYS A 579 -11.14 -33.98 -0.58
C LYS A 579 -9.62 -33.92 -0.73
N PHE A 580 -8.90 -33.58 0.33
CA PHE A 580 -7.45 -33.40 0.31
C PHE A 580 -6.76 -34.57 0.99
N THR A 581 -5.60 -34.96 0.46
CA THR A 581 -4.80 -36.07 0.98
C THR A 581 -3.56 -35.55 1.68
N PHE A 582 -3.29 -36.05 2.88
CA PHE A 582 -2.19 -35.60 3.73
C PHE A 582 -1.14 -36.70 3.92
N LEU A 583 0.11 -36.30 4.08
CA LEU A 583 1.20 -37.20 4.45
C LEU A 583 1.02 -37.70 5.89
N LYS A 584 1.42 -38.95 6.15
CA LYS A 584 1.54 -39.45 7.51
C LYS A 584 2.51 -38.57 8.32
N GLY A 585 2.07 -38.09 9.47
CA GLY A 585 2.83 -37.14 10.28
C GLY A 585 2.79 -35.68 9.81
N ALA A 586 1.96 -35.35 8.80
CA ALA A 586 1.63 -33.97 8.45
C ALA A 586 1.14 -33.20 9.69
N THR A 587 1.34 -31.88 9.69
CA THR A 587 0.96 -31.04 10.85
C THR A 587 -0.30 -30.26 10.56
N LEU A 588 -1.26 -30.31 11.48
CA LEU A 588 -2.42 -29.44 11.51
C LEU A 588 -2.14 -28.28 12.47
N CYS A 589 -2.54 -27.06 12.10
CA CYS A 589 -2.57 -25.89 12.96
C CYS A 589 -3.94 -25.21 12.84
N VAL A 590 -4.71 -25.17 13.92
CA VAL A 590 -6.01 -24.50 14.00
C VAL A 590 -5.88 -23.28 14.91
N ILE A 591 -6.23 -22.09 14.41
CA ILE A 591 -6.13 -20.82 15.13
C ILE A 591 -7.54 -20.25 15.34
N SER A 592 -7.84 -19.78 16.55
CA SER A 592 -9.16 -19.24 16.92
C SER A 592 -9.05 -18.15 18.01
N ALA A 593 -10.14 -17.41 18.21
CA ALA A 593 -10.19 -16.30 19.17
C ALA A 593 -10.16 -16.76 20.64
N ASP A 594 -10.63 -17.98 20.93
CA ASP A 594 -10.70 -18.55 22.26
C ASP A 594 -10.67 -20.09 22.23
N ARG A 595 -10.46 -20.70 23.40
CA ARG A 595 -10.35 -22.17 23.55
C ARG A 595 -11.64 -22.90 23.18
N SER A 596 -12.80 -22.32 23.48
CA SER A 596 -14.11 -22.93 23.20
C SER A 596 -14.35 -22.99 21.70
N SER A 597 -14.14 -21.88 20.99
CA SER A 597 -14.21 -21.79 19.52
C SER A 597 -13.24 -22.77 18.85
N LEU A 598 -12.05 -22.94 19.42
CA LEU A 598 -11.06 -23.88 18.91
C LEU A 598 -11.57 -25.33 19.01
N ARG A 599 -12.05 -25.74 20.19
CA ARG A 599 -12.59 -27.10 20.42
C ARG A 599 -13.85 -27.35 19.59
N GLN A 600 -14.72 -26.36 19.47
CA GLN A 600 -15.90 -26.42 18.61
C GLN A 600 -15.50 -26.64 17.14
N THR A 601 -14.46 -25.96 16.66
CA THR A 601 -13.95 -26.12 15.29
C THR A 601 -13.40 -27.54 15.06
N VAL A 602 -12.63 -28.07 16.01
CA VAL A 602 -12.08 -29.44 15.94
C VAL A 602 -13.20 -30.48 15.85
N GLY A 603 -14.23 -30.36 16.68
CA GLY A 603 -15.39 -31.25 16.65
C GLY A 603 -16.23 -31.10 15.39
N ARG A 604 -16.54 -29.85 14.99
CA ARG A 604 -17.35 -29.53 13.79
C ARG A 604 -16.73 -30.07 12.50
N LEU A 605 -15.40 -30.11 12.42
CA LEU A 605 -14.66 -30.56 11.25
C LEU A 605 -14.20 -32.03 11.36
N GLU A 606 -14.62 -32.76 12.40
CA GLU A 606 -14.28 -34.17 12.62
C GLU A 606 -12.76 -34.44 12.59
N LEU A 607 -11.95 -33.48 13.04
CA LEU A 607 -10.48 -33.57 12.89
C LEU A 607 -9.88 -34.70 13.73
N GLU A 608 -10.53 -35.10 14.83
CA GLU A 608 -10.06 -36.20 15.69
C GLU A 608 -10.07 -37.57 15.01
N GLU A 609 -10.80 -37.74 13.89
CA GLU A 609 -10.81 -38.99 13.12
C GLU A 609 -9.47 -39.25 12.41
N GLN A 610 -8.79 -38.19 11.97
CA GLN A 610 -7.59 -38.26 11.11
C GLN A 610 -6.35 -37.66 11.76
N TRP A 611 -6.52 -36.86 12.82
CA TRP A 611 -5.45 -36.11 13.46
C TRP A 611 -5.35 -36.46 14.94
N ARG A 612 -4.13 -36.75 15.38
CA ARG A 612 -3.80 -36.98 16.79
C ARG A 612 -3.40 -35.67 17.46
N PHE A 613 -4.12 -35.29 18.51
CA PHE A 613 -3.84 -34.12 19.34
C PHE A 613 -3.21 -34.52 20.69
N ARG A 614 -2.37 -33.65 21.27
CA ARG A 614 -1.87 -33.78 22.65
C ARG A 614 -2.16 -32.50 23.42
N LEU A 615 -2.26 -32.61 24.74
CA LEU A 615 -2.45 -31.44 25.62
C LEU A 615 -1.26 -30.46 25.55
N SER A 616 -0.05 -30.96 25.25
CA SER A 616 1.16 -30.14 25.05
C SER A 616 1.14 -29.29 23.79
N ASP A 617 0.17 -29.53 22.90
CA ASP A 617 0.16 -29.01 21.54
C ASP A 617 -0.78 -27.81 21.39
N GLU A 618 -1.28 -27.28 22.52
CA GLU A 618 -2.10 -26.07 22.64
C GLU A 618 -1.25 -24.89 23.11
N PHE A 619 -1.40 -23.76 22.43
CA PHE A 619 -0.62 -22.55 22.65
C PHE A 619 -1.52 -21.31 22.64
N GLN A 620 -1.02 -20.23 23.22
CA GLN A 620 -1.62 -18.91 23.12
C GLN A 620 -0.56 -17.84 22.82
N THR A 621 -0.97 -16.67 22.32
CA THR A 621 -0.07 -15.53 22.14
C THR A 621 0.32 -14.89 23.48
N ALA A 622 1.56 -14.40 23.59
CA ALA A 622 2.13 -13.83 24.82
C ALA A 622 1.86 -12.31 24.98
N ASN A 623 0.76 -11.80 24.41
CA ASN A 623 0.37 -10.39 24.50
C ASN A 623 -0.05 -9.99 25.92
N ALA A 624 -0.01 -8.70 26.21
CA ALA A 624 -0.46 -8.17 27.49
C ALA A 624 -1.93 -8.51 27.79
N LYS A 625 -2.27 -8.66 29.08
CA LYS A 625 -3.61 -9.03 29.58
C LYS A 625 -4.75 -8.10 29.14
N GLU A 626 -4.43 -6.87 28.74
CA GLU A 626 -5.41 -5.89 28.24
C GLU A 626 -5.97 -6.32 26.86
N ASP A 627 -5.16 -7.03 26.07
CA ASP A 627 -5.56 -7.60 24.79
C ASP A 627 -6.00 -9.05 24.96
N ARG A 628 -7.03 -9.48 24.21
CA ARG A 628 -7.44 -10.89 24.18
C ARG A 628 -6.39 -11.72 23.43
N PRO A 629 -5.83 -12.79 24.04
CA PRO A 629 -4.88 -13.65 23.35
C PRO A 629 -5.58 -14.50 22.28
N LEU A 630 -4.81 -14.91 21.29
CA LEU A 630 -5.24 -15.90 20.30
C LEU A 630 -4.78 -17.27 20.72
N PHE A 631 -5.61 -18.27 20.46
CA PHE A 631 -5.33 -19.66 20.80
C PHE A 631 -5.10 -20.46 19.53
N PHE A 632 -4.16 -21.39 19.58
CA PHE A 632 -3.98 -22.33 18.50
C PHE A 632 -3.59 -23.72 18.99
N LEU A 633 -4.02 -24.72 18.23
CA LEU A 633 -3.85 -26.13 18.53
C LEU A 633 -3.17 -26.79 17.36
N THR A 634 -2.17 -27.61 17.67
CA THR A 634 -1.44 -28.37 16.68
C THR A 634 -1.75 -29.86 16.80
N GLY A 635 -1.71 -30.58 15.68
CA GLY A 635 -2.00 -32.01 15.62
C GLY A 635 -1.17 -32.70 14.56
N LYS A 636 -1.07 -34.03 14.63
CA LYS A 636 -0.33 -34.85 13.66
C LYS A 636 -1.24 -35.83 12.94
N HIS A 637 -1.14 -35.90 11.62
CA HIS A 637 -1.91 -36.85 10.82
C HIS A 637 -1.48 -38.29 11.11
N ILE A 638 -2.47 -39.19 11.27
CA ILE A 638 -2.30 -40.60 11.64
C ILE A 638 -1.69 -41.42 10.49
#